data_AF-X6L9X8-F1
#
_entry.id   AF-X6L9X8-F1
#
_cell.length_a   1.000
_cell.length_b   1.000
_cell.length_c   1.000
_cell.angle_alpha   90.00
_cell.angle_beta   90.00
_cell.angle_gamma   90.00
#
_symmetry.space_group_name_H-M   'P 1'
#
loop_
_entity.id
_entity.type
_entity.pdbx_description
1 polymer ?
#
loop_
_entity_poly.entity_id
_entity_poly.type
_entity_poly.pdbx_seq_one_letter_code
_entity_poly.pdbx_strand_id
1 'polypeptide(L)'
;NEQLTPRYSVMIPFISGILYNNIISKKDASGSGLLYFWKLLHSLPPQIVPIHNVMLFMHCLDACKADTDSSFLSSQLRICHKSLVDSFKSWIISWIHFDKDKDYAYKKVLWNDYKRILDRPLNKVMKSHLSNFQYVLHHPDIHSCIIDQIKIIQTQLNTLNHDGLIRDRLELLQYLCISAKTSDVVVQCYKQVFKMYYDMCANLLCVISVKLNEQQLDNVIELMMCGLVQKATAIHYRYAFSIAKIALQLNERQLNKVFECLMNAFESGKITICYICAHALATISSQLGGKQLDYAFQYFICNFPSYFYYDYFNTDSIQFLMGLKEGQLGAVFQCLIYRLSDHNEYDRVKCAELLGKLSMKWNEKQLNDAFNSLKNKGMCGKALETITVKLSVEQFDNAFNYFISRFDCKKDSSHDKYADLLKEIAQRLDEKQMNIALKYCMDKLNDKNEHRKNRIKCIQLLEIISNKCNEQQLNETFNSSMNIFNDGNNDKNLRSECARLLGTIAVNLNGKHFDDAFQCLANGLKDGDSTVQQSCAKSLVTLSKKWDDKQLDVTFQCSIDGFQNINGYCCAASRHLLEGIAMKLNEIQIDSVFTYLINGLKDNNETNRKLYAESIGFLSTKLNKKQLDDVFECLNGLKNEKECIHALCEKSLGIIATKVSEKQLERVVNALISGLKDKNID
;
A
#
# COMPACT_ATOMS: atom_id res chain seq x y z
N ASN A 1 -39.68 10.20 6.46
CA ASN A 1 -38.70 9.09 6.56
C ASN A 1 -37.55 9.16 5.55
N GLU A 2 -37.62 9.88 4.42
CA GLU A 2 -36.50 9.97 3.45
C GLU A 2 -35.61 11.23 3.55
N GLN A 3 -35.85 12.09 4.54
CA GLN A 3 -35.14 13.37 4.72
C GLN A 3 -33.66 13.21 5.14
N LEU A 4 -33.22 11.97 5.42
CA LEU A 4 -31.85 11.61 5.80
C LEU A 4 -31.09 10.92 4.66
N THR A 5 -31.57 11.02 3.42
CA THR A 5 -30.71 10.72 2.27
C THR A 5 -29.69 11.85 2.11
N PRO A 6 -28.41 11.55 1.76
CA PRO A 6 -27.39 12.56 1.44
C PRO A 6 -27.86 13.64 0.45
N ARG A 7 -28.92 13.36 -0.30
CA ARG A 7 -29.59 14.25 -1.24
C ARG A 7 -30.19 15.50 -0.57
N TYR A 8 -30.82 15.39 0.60
CA TYR A 8 -31.50 16.54 1.25
C TYR A 8 -30.56 17.43 2.08
N SER A 9 -29.51 16.86 2.70
CA SER A 9 -28.50 17.62 3.45
C SER A 9 -27.71 18.61 2.57
N VAL A 10 -27.60 18.33 1.27
CA VAL A 10 -27.00 19.23 0.27
C VAL A 10 -28.03 20.23 -0.27
N MET A 11 -29.27 19.79 -0.46
CA MET A 11 -30.31 20.57 -1.12
C MET A 11 -30.85 21.73 -0.28
N ILE A 12 -30.92 21.57 1.05
CA ILE A 12 -31.39 22.62 1.97
C ILE A 12 -30.45 23.85 2.00
N PRO A 13 -29.13 23.73 2.29
CA PRO A 13 -28.20 24.85 2.17
C PRO A 13 -28.16 25.45 0.76
N PHE A 14 -28.25 24.61 -0.28
CA PHE A 14 -28.27 25.07 -1.67
C PHE A 14 -29.48 25.97 -1.96
N ILE A 15 -30.68 25.56 -1.54
CA ILE A 15 -31.91 26.36 -1.68
C ILE A 15 -31.80 27.65 -0.84
N SER A 16 -31.32 27.57 0.40
CA SER A 16 -31.13 28.75 1.25
C SER A 16 -30.16 29.75 0.61
N GLY A 17 -29.05 29.28 0.03
CA GLY A 17 -28.08 30.12 -0.66
C GLY A 17 -28.61 30.76 -1.93
N ILE A 18 -29.42 30.03 -2.73
CA ILE A 18 -30.10 30.61 -3.90
C ILE A 18 -31.07 31.71 -3.48
N LEU A 19 -31.90 31.44 -2.46
CA LEU A 19 -32.88 32.41 -1.96
C LEU A 19 -32.19 33.65 -1.38
N TYR A 20 -31.08 33.47 -0.66
CA TYR A 20 -30.26 34.58 -0.18
C TYR A 20 -29.62 35.39 -1.32
N ASN A 21 -29.10 34.74 -2.36
CA ASN A 21 -28.58 35.40 -3.56
C ASN A 21 -29.66 36.18 -4.32
N ASN A 22 -30.92 35.71 -4.31
CA ASN A 22 -32.04 36.45 -4.90
C ASN A 22 -32.34 37.75 -4.14
N ILE A 23 -32.11 37.78 -2.82
CA ILE A 23 -32.19 39.01 -2.02
C ILE A 23 -31.06 39.97 -2.42
N ILE A 24 -29.80 39.49 -2.45
CA ILE A 24 -28.62 40.30 -2.81
C ILE A 24 -28.75 40.88 -4.22
N SER A 25 -29.22 40.07 -5.18
CA SER A 25 -29.41 40.49 -6.58
C SER A 25 -30.69 41.30 -6.82
N LYS A 26 -31.42 41.66 -5.74
CA LYS A 26 -32.70 42.40 -5.78
C LYS A 26 -33.83 41.73 -6.55
N LYS A 27 -33.73 40.42 -6.84
CA LYS A 27 -34.78 39.62 -7.49
C LYS A 27 -35.94 39.27 -6.53
N ASP A 28 -35.65 39.14 -5.23
CA ASP A 28 -36.64 39.09 -4.14
C ASP A 28 -36.21 40.06 -3.04
N ALA A 29 -36.39 41.36 -3.29
CA ALA A 29 -35.96 42.41 -2.35
C ALA A 29 -36.67 42.32 -0.98
N SER A 30 -37.81 41.62 -0.90
CA SER A 30 -38.55 41.41 0.35
C SER A 30 -37.99 40.27 1.20
N GLY A 31 -37.23 39.36 0.58
CA GLY A 31 -36.80 38.09 1.16
C GLY A 31 -37.93 37.13 1.52
N SER A 32 -39.13 37.33 0.95
CA SER A 32 -40.32 36.53 1.24
C SER A 32 -40.12 35.03 1.00
N GLY A 33 -39.34 34.66 -0.03
CA GLY A 33 -39.01 33.26 -0.33
C GLY A 33 -38.13 32.62 0.74
N LEU A 34 -37.09 33.33 1.19
CA LEU A 34 -36.21 32.86 2.27
C LEU A 34 -36.96 32.76 3.61
N LEU A 35 -37.83 33.73 3.89
CA LEU A 35 -38.64 33.75 5.11
C LEU A 35 -39.63 32.59 5.15
N TYR A 36 -40.30 32.32 4.04
CA TYR A 36 -41.20 31.18 3.91
C TYR A 36 -40.42 29.87 4.10
N PHE A 37 -39.27 29.74 3.45
CA PHE A 37 -38.40 28.56 3.57
C PHE A 37 -37.96 28.32 5.02
N TRP A 38 -37.59 29.36 5.77
CA TRP A 38 -37.25 29.24 7.19
C TRP A 38 -38.43 28.88 8.09
N LYS A 39 -39.60 29.50 7.87
CA LYS A 39 -40.82 29.14 8.60
C LYS A 39 -41.18 27.66 8.37
N LEU A 40 -41.02 27.19 7.13
CA LEU A 40 -41.24 25.80 6.77
C LEU A 40 -40.27 24.87 7.50
N LEU A 41 -38.97 25.19 7.50
CA LEU A 41 -37.95 24.44 8.26
C LEU A 41 -38.25 24.40 9.77
N HIS A 42 -38.69 25.51 10.36
CA HIS A 42 -39.08 25.58 11.77
C HIS A 42 -40.37 24.80 12.09
N SER A 43 -41.27 24.65 11.12
CA SER A 43 -42.53 23.92 11.28
C SER A 43 -42.41 22.40 11.11
N LEU A 44 -41.22 21.89 10.74
CA LEU A 44 -41.00 20.45 10.63
C LEU A 44 -41.12 19.76 11.99
N PRO A 45 -41.88 18.66 12.10
CA PRO A 45 -42.08 17.98 13.38
C PRO A 45 -40.73 17.47 13.93
N PRO A 46 -40.45 17.66 15.23
CA PRO A 46 -39.18 17.25 15.84
C PRO A 46 -39.12 15.72 15.94
N GLN A 47 -38.65 15.05 14.89
CA GLN A 47 -38.37 13.61 14.95
C GLN A 47 -36.92 13.35 15.40
N ILE A 48 -36.83 13.02 16.69
CA ILE A 48 -35.89 12.14 17.43
C ILE A 48 -34.38 12.42 17.40
N VAL A 49 -33.82 13.33 16.60
CA VAL A 49 -32.47 13.84 16.94
C VAL A 49 -32.37 15.35 16.76
N PRO A 50 -32.40 16.13 17.87
CA PRO A 50 -32.18 17.58 17.86
C PRO A 50 -30.93 18.01 17.06
N ILE A 51 -29.92 17.15 16.97
CA ILE A 51 -28.67 17.43 16.24
C ILE A 51 -28.85 17.60 14.73
N HIS A 52 -29.79 16.89 14.11
CA HIS A 52 -30.00 16.97 12.66
C HIS A 52 -30.72 18.27 12.28
N ASN A 53 -31.69 18.70 13.07
CA ASN A 53 -32.33 20.00 12.89
C ASN A 53 -31.31 21.14 13.08
N VAL A 54 -30.44 21.02 14.08
CA VAL A 54 -29.35 21.97 14.30
C VAL A 54 -28.39 22.01 13.10
N MET A 55 -27.99 20.86 12.54
CA MET A 55 -27.16 20.82 11.33
C MET A 55 -27.82 21.50 10.12
N LEU A 56 -29.12 21.30 9.92
CA LEU A 56 -29.87 21.96 8.85
C LEU A 56 -29.93 23.49 9.04
N PHE A 57 -30.18 23.95 10.26
CA PHE A 57 -30.16 25.39 10.57
C PHE A 57 -28.77 26.00 10.39
N MET A 58 -27.72 25.32 10.82
CA MET A 58 -26.33 25.76 10.62
C MET A 58 -25.99 25.91 9.15
N HIS A 59 -26.33 24.92 8.32
CA HIS A 59 -26.08 24.98 6.89
C HIS A 59 -26.86 26.10 6.19
N CYS A 60 -28.09 26.39 6.65
CA CYS A 60 -28.84 27.54 6.17
C CYS A 60 -28.19 28.87 6.59
N LEU A 61 -27.74 29.00 7.84
CA LEU A 61 -27.04 30.19 8.33
C LEU A 61 -25.72 30.40 7.57
N ASP A 62 -24.94 29.34 7.37
CA ASP A 62 -23.68 29.35 6.63
C ASP A 62 -23.89 29.81 5.18
N ALA A 63 -24.91 29.25 4.50
CA ALA A 63 -25.31 29.65 3.15
C ALA A 63 -25.79 31.11 3.08
N CYS A 64 -26.34 31.64 4.18
CA CYS A 64 -26.72 33.06 4.33
C CYS A 64 -25.59 33.93 4.92
N LYS A 65 -24.35 33.41 4.98
CA LYS A 65 -23.16 34.08 5.53
C LYS A 65 -23.30 34.59 6.97
N ALA A 66 -24.29 34.05 7.70
CA ALA A 66 -24.68 34.46 9.05
C ALA A 66 -24.94 35.97 9.25
N ASP A 67 -25.09 36.78 8.20
CA ASP A 67 -25.16 38.25 8.33
C ASP A 67 -26.53 38.71 8.88
N THR A 68 -26.64 38.86 10.20
CA THR A 68 -27.89 39.26 10.88
C THR A 68 -28.19 40.76 10.78
N ASP A 69 -27.19 41.58 10.46
CA ASP A 69 -27.28 43.04 10.40
C ASP A 69 -27.41 43.59 8.98
N SER A 70 -27.43 42.70 7.98
CA SER A 70 -27.69 43.03 6.59
C SER A 70 -28.94 43.90 6.45
N SER A 71 -28.75 45.13 5.96
CA SER A 71 -29.83 46.09 5.65
C SER A 71 -30.81 45.56 4.60
N PHE A 72 -30.43 44.48 3.90
CA PHE A 72 -31.24 43.80 2.90
C PHE A 72 -32.26 42.82 3.51
N LEU A 73 -32.14 42.48 4.80
CA LEU A 73 -33.07 41.57 5.48
C LEU A 73 -34.26 42.33 6.06
N SER A 74 -35.47 41.83 5.77
CA SER A 74 -36.70 42.32 6.40
C SER A 74 -36.62 42.18 7.94
N SER A 75 -37.39 43.00 8.67
CA SER A 75 -37.40 42.95 10.15
C SER A 75 -37.79 41.57 10.69
N GLN A 76 -38.73 40.88 10.04
CA GLN A 76 -39.13 39.52 10.41
C GLN A 76 -38.02 38.49 10.19
N LEU A 77 -37.28 38.60 9.07
CA LEU A 77 -36.12 37.75 8.80
C LEU A 77 -35.02 37.97 9.84
N ARG A 78 -34.71 39.22 10.20
CA ARG A 78 -33.72 39.54 11.24
C ARG A 78 -34.06 38.94 12.60
N ILE A 79 -35.34 38.99 13.00
CA ILE A 79 -35.81 38.34 14.24
C ILE A 79 -35.60 36.82 14.19
N CYS A 80 -35.97 36.18 13.07
CA CYS A 80 -35.78 34.74 12.88
C CYS A 80 -34.29 34.35 12.93
N HIS A 81 -33.44 35.12 12.25
CA HIS A 81 -31.99 34.92 12.21
C HIS A 81 -31.36 35.07 13.61
N LYS A 82 -31.78 36.10 14.37
CA LYS A 82 -31.33 36.30 15.75
C LYS A 82 -31.74 35.15 16.68
N SER A 83 -32.99 34.68 16.57
CA SER A 83 -33.46 33.52 17.34
C SER A 83 -32.67 32.25 17.05
N LEU A 84 -32.25 32.05 15.80
CA LEU A 84 -31.38 30.92 15.40
C LEU A 84 -29.97 31.07 15.99
N VAL A 85 -29.39 32.26 15.94
CA VAL A 85 -28.10 32.56 16.56
C VAL A 85 -28.14 32.30 18.07
N ASP A 86 -29.18 32.75 18.78
CA ASP A 86 -29.32 32.55 20.22
C ASP A 86 -29.55 31.07 20.59
N SER A 87 -30.31 30.35 19.77
CA SER A 87 -30.45 28.89 19.89
C SER A 87 -29.10 28.19 19.74
N PHE A 88 -28.29 28.64 18.78
CA PHE A 88 -26.97 28.08 18.54
C PHE A 88 -25.96 28.40 19.67
N LYS A 89 -25.97 29.62 20.22
CA LYS A 89 -25.20 29.98 21.42
C LYS A 89 -25.52 29.03 22.59
N SER A 90 -26.81 28.85 22.88
CA SER A 90 -27.28 27.97 23.97
C SER A 90 -26.77 26.54 23.80
N TRP A 91 -26.68 26.09 22.54
CA TRP A 91 -26.22 24.77 22.20
C TRP A 91 -24.69 24.62 22.30
N ILE A 92 -23.92 25.61 21.85
CA ILE A 92 -22.46 25.66 22.07
C ILE A 92 -22.14 25.60 23.56
N ILE A 93 -22.84 26.38 24.38
CA ILE A 93 -22.68 26.38 25.84
C ILE A 93 -22.97 24.97 26.40
N SER A 94 -24.06 24.35 25.95
CA SER A 94 -24.45 23.00 26.39
C SER A 94 -23.44 21.93 25.96
N TRP A 95 -22.85 22.07 24.77
CA TRP A 95 -21.81 21.17 24.28
C TRP A 95 -20.51 21.30 25.07
N ILE A 96 -20.08 22.54 25.32
CA ILE A 96 -18.85 22.86 26.06
C ILE A 96 -18.96 22.37 27.51
N HIS A 97 -20.09 22.65 28.17
CA HIS A 97 -20.35 22.28 29.56
C HIS A 97 -21.17 20.99 29.70
N PHE A 98 -20.96 20.03 28.80
CA PHE A 98 -21.58 18.71 28.88
C PHE A 98 -20.94 17.87 30.01
N ASP A 99 -21.19 18.29 31.25
CA ASP A 99 -20.53 17.80 32.46
C ASP A 99 -21.52 17.21 33.48
N LYS A 100 -22.83 17.24 33.18
CA LYS A 100 -23.91 16.88 34.11
C LYS A 100 -23.84 15.44 34.63
N ASP A 101 -23.18 14.54 33.90
CA ASP A 101 -23.05 13.12 34.26
C ASP A 101 -21.59 12.71 34.47
N LYS A 102 -20.76 13.56 35.09
CA LYS A 102 -19.32 13.25 35.32
C LYS A 102 -19.08 11.86 35.94
N ASP A 103 -19.97 11.42 36.82
CA ASP A 103 -19.83 10.14 37.54
C ASP A 103 -20.20 8.91 36.66
N TYR A 104 -20.96 9.12 35.57
CA TYR A 104 -21.36 8.07 34.61
C TYR A 104 -20.62 8.15 33.28
N ALA A 105 -20.19 9.35 32.88
CA ALA A 105 -19.56 9.60 31.59
C ALA A 105 -18.11 9.13 31.53
N TYR A 106 -17.44 9.00 32.68
CA TYR A 106 -16.03 8.62 32.77
C TYR A 106 -15.86 7.32 33.56
N LYS A 107 -15.13 6.37 32.98
CA LYS A 107 -14.69 5.16 33.69
C LYS A 107 -13.23 5.27 34.04
N LYS A 108 -12.89 4.89 35.27
CA LYS A 108 -11.52 4.65 35.67
C LYS A 108 -10.97 3.44 34.91
N VAL A 109 -10.01 3.69 34.03
CA VAL A 109 -9.14 2.69 33.41
C VAL A 109 -7.87 2.62 34.28
N LEU A 110 -7.17 1.48 34.32
CA LEU A 110 -6.03 1.25 35.24
C LEU A 110 -5.09 2.47 35.33
N TRP A 111 -4.50 2.71 36.51
CA TRP A 111 -3.54 3.80 36.80
C TRP A 111 -4.12 5.23 36.84
N ASN A 112 -5.26 5.44 37.52
CA ASN A 112 -5.90 6.77 37.66
C ASN A 112 -6.27 7.46 36.33
N ASP A 113 -6.26 6.76 35.19
CA ASP A 113 -6.69 7.33 33.91
C ASP A 113 -8.22 7.23 33.78
N TYR A 114 -8.89 8.37 33.60
CA TYR A 114 -10.34 8.42 33.41
C TYR A 114 -10.64 8.58 31.92
N LYS A 115 -11.25 7.56 31.32
CA LYS A 115 -11.66 7.60 29.91
C LYS A 115 -13.15 7.85 29.80
N ARG A 116 -13.52 8.79 28.93
CA ARG A 116 -14.91 9.05 28.57
C ARG A 116 -15.50 7.84 27.82
N ILE A 117 -16.59 7.28 28.32
CA ILE A 117 -17.30 6.17 27.67
C ILE A 117 -18.37 6.70 26.71
N LEU A 118 -19.02 7.81 27.08
CA LEU A 118 -20.10 8.43 26.30
C LEU A 118 -19.54 9.54 25.41
N ASP A 119 -19.44 9.29 24.11
CA ASP A 119 -18.98 10.29 23.14
C ASP A 119 -19.87 11.55 23.15
N ARG A 120 -19.28 12.74 22.98
CA ARG A 120 -20.09 13.96 22.81
C ARG A 120 -20.77 13.88 21.45
N PRO A 121 -22.11 14.01 21.37
CA PRO A 121 -22.82 13.92 20.09
C PRO A 121 -22.25 14.85 19.00
N LEU A 122 -21.72 16.01 19.40
CA LEU A 122 -21.19 17.01 18.49
C LEU A 122 -19.70 16.85 18.12
N ASN A 123 -18.91 16.06 18.86
CA ASN A 123 -17.48 15.90 18.53
C ASN A 123 -17.30 15.29 17.13
N LYS A 124 -18.09 14.26 16.80
CA LYS A 124 -18.09 13.64 15.47
C LYS A 124 -18.52 14.61 14.37
N VAL A 125 -19.57 15.39 14.63
CA VAL A 125 -20.07 16.38 13.67
C VAL A 125 -19.03 17.47 13.41
N MET A 126 -18.41 18.02 14.46
CA MET A 126 -17.33 19.00 14.31
C MET A 126 -16.13 18.39 13.59
N LYS A 127 -15.70 17.17 13.94
CA LYS A 127 -14.59 16.51 13.26
C LYS A 127 -14.83 16.31 11.76
N SER A 128 -16.06 16.00 11.36
CA SER A 128 -16.42 15.75 9.95
C SER A 128 -16.79 16.99 9.15
N HIS A 129 -17.26 18.07 9.80
CA HIS A 129 -17.90 19.20 9.12
C HIS A 129 -17.40 20.58 9.57
N LEU A 130 -16.31 20.69 10.35
CA LEU A 130 -15.81 21.99 10.85
C LEU A 130 -15.60 23.03 9.74
N SER A 131 -15.09 22.63 8.58
CA SER A 131 -14.91 23.52 7.43
C SER A 131 -16.22 24.12 6.93
N ASN A 132 -17.33 23.39 7.05
CA ASN A 132 -18.65 23.79 6.57
C ASN A 132 -19.39 24.70 7.56
N PHE A 133 -18.80 24.97 8.72
CA PHE A 133 -19.38 25.83 9.74
C PHE A 133 -18.57 27.12 9.97
N GLN A 134 -17.61 27.41 9.10
CA GLN A 134 -16.71 28.56 9.28
C GLN A 134 -17.51 29.87 9.36
N TYR A 135 -18.49 30.13 8.47
CA TYR A 135 -19.21 31.41 8.50
C TYR A 135 -20.11 31.55 9.73
N VAL A 136 -20.69 30.44 10.20
CA VAL A 136 -21.49 30.42 11.43
C VAL A 136 -20.62 30.68 12.66
N LEU A 137 -19.48 30.02 12.77
CA LEU A 137 -18.56 30.15 13.90
C LEU A 137 -17.87 31.53 13.95
N HIS A 138 -17.70 32.18 12.79
CA HIS A 138 -17.18 33.54 12.67
C HIS A 138 -18.22 34.64 12.92
N HIS A 139 -19.51 34.31 13.03
CA HIS A 139 -20.53 35.30 13.33
C HIS A 139 -20.21 36.03 14.65
N PRO A 140 -20.22 37.38 14.71
CA PRO A 140 -19.68 38.13 15.86
C PRO A 140 -20.23 37.70 17.22
N ASP A 141 -21.54 37.50 17.29
CA ASP A 141 -22.26 37.06 18.49
C ASP A 141 -21.90 35.64 18.94
N ILE A 142 -21.75 34.72 17.97
CA ILE A 142 -21.41 33.32 18.23
C ILE A 142 -19.94 33.25 18.63
N HIS A 143 -19.10 33.98 17.90
CA HIS A 143 -17.68 34.07 18.16
C HIS A 143 -17.38 34.65 19.55
N SER A 144 -18.08 35.73 19.95
CA SER A 144 -17.98 36.29 21.29
C SER A 144 -18.39 35.26 22.35
N CYS A 145 -19.51 34.56 22.14
CA CYS A 145 -19.96 33.50 23.03
C CYS A 145 -18.88 32.41 23.20
N ILE A 146 -18.28 31.94 22.10
CA ILE A 146 -17.19 30.95 22.13
C ILE A 146 -16.00 31.46 22.96
N ILE A 147 -15.57 32.71 22.74
CA ILE A 147 -14.45 33.31 23.50
C ILE A 147 -14.75 33.31 24.99
N ASP A 148 -15.97 33.73 25.38
CA ASP A 148 -16.37 33.77 26.78
C ASP A 148 -16.39 32.37 27.40
N GLN A 149 -16.85 31.36 26.66
CA GLN A 149 -16.83 29.97 27.12
C GLN A 149 -15.41 29.40 27.24
N ILE A 150 -14.48 29.71 26.32
CA ILE A 150 -13.08 29.30 26.43
C ILE A 150 -12.45 29.94 27.67
N LYS A 151 -12.72 31.22 27.95
CA LYS A 151 -12.23 31.90 29.16
C LYS A 151 -12.76 31.25 30.44
N ILE A 152 -14.03 30.84 30.46
CA ILE A 152 -14.60 30.09 31.58
C ILE A 152 -13.85 28.77 31.77
N ILE A 153 -13.60 28.02 30.69
CA ILE A 153 -12.78 26.78 30.75
C ILE A 153 -11.40 27.12 31.33
N GLN A 154 -10.74 28.16 30.81
CA GLN A 154 -9.41 28.60 31.25
C GLN A 154 -9.35 28.85 32.75
N THR A 155 -10.31 29.60 33.32
CA THR A 155 -10.37 29.85 34.76
C THR A 155 -10.61 28.57 35.56
N GLN A 156 -11.46 27.68 35.03
CA GLN A 156 -11.81 26.42 35.70
C GLN A 156 -10.65 25.42 35.72
N LEU A 157 -9.77 25.41 34.72
CA LEU A 157 -8.63 24.46 34.63
C LEU A 157 -7.73 24.46 35.88
N ASN A 158 -7.61 25.59 36.59
CA ASN A 158 -6.81 25.69 37.82
C ASN A 158 -7.50 25.14 39.07
N THR A 159 -8.82 24.96 39.02
CA THR A 159 -9.66 24.58 40.18
C THR A 159 -10.25 23.19 40.07
N LEU A 160 -10.18 22.58 38.87
CA LEU A 160 -10.69 21.25 38.61
C LEU A 160 -9.73 20.19 39.15
N ASN A 161 -10.24 19.27 39.96
CA ASN A 161 -9.50 18.11 40.47
C ASN A 161 -9.84 16.79 39.73
N HIS A 162 -10.57 16.86 38.61
CA HIS A 162 -11.04 15.68 37.88
C HIS A 162 -10.31 15.52 36.54
N ASP A 163 -9.28 14.66 36.53
CA ASP A 163 -8.38 14.46 35.38
C ASP A 163 -9.11 14.18 34.06
N GLY A 164 -10.10 13.27 34.07
CA GLY A 164 -10.85 12.93 32.86
C GLY A 164 -11.62 14.11 32.27
N LEU A 165 -12.07 15.03 33.13
CA LEU A 165 -12.83 16.21 32.71
C LEU A 165 -11.88 17.26 32.13
N ILE A 166 -10.70 17.43 32.73
CA ILE A 166 -9.67 18.33 32.18
C ILE A 166 -9.25 17.85 30.80
N ARG A 167 -8.89 16.56 30.65
CA ARG A 167 -8.49 15.99 29.35
C ARG A 167 -9.56 16.22 28.29
N ASP A 168 -10.80 15.88 28.60
CA ASP A 168 -11.91 16.03 27.68
C ASP A 168 -12.22 17.50 27.29
N ARG A 169 -12.00 18.46 28.21
CA ARG A 169 -12.09 19.89 27.89
C ARG A 169 -10.93 20.34 26.99
N LEU A 170 -9.71 19.89 27.25
CA LEU A 170 -8.55 20.22 26.40
C LEU A 170 -8.71 19.68 24.97
N GLU A 171 -9.24 18.46 24.83
CA GLU A 171 -9.59 17.85 23.54
C GLU A 171 -10.66 18.64 22.78
N LEU A 172 -11.61 19.25 23.49
CA LEU A 172 -12.65 20.07 22.87
C LEU A 172 -12.09 21.39 22.31
N LEU A 173 -11.10 21.99 22.99
CA LEU A 173 -10.55 23.29 22.61
C LEU A 173 -9.97 23.31 21.18
N GLN A 174 -9.47 22.17 20.65
CA GLN A 174 -8.92 22.11 19.28
C GLN A 174 -9.94 22.45 18.18
N TYR A 175 -11.23 22.23 18.46
CA TYR A 175 -12.34 22.55 17.55
C TYR A 175 -12.72 24.04 17.62
N LEU A 176 -12.38 24.71 18.71
CA LEU A 176 -12.70 26.12 18.95
C LEU A 176 -11.59 27.08 18.48
N CYS A 177 -10.46 26.59 17.99
CA CYS A 177 -9.44 27.39 17.30
C CYS A 177 -9.94 27.82 15.91
N ILE A 178 -10.84 28.80 15.86
CA ILE A 178 -11.49 29.28 14.63
C ILE A 178 -10.97 30.64 14.17
N SER A 179 -10.50 31.49 15.08
CA SER A 179 -9.88 32.78 14.80
C SER A 179 -8.59 32.95 15.60
N ALA A 180 -7.77 33.94 15.22
CA ALA A 180 -6.57 34.29 15.97
C ALA A 180 -6.87 34.50 17.46
N LYS A 181 -7.92 35.27 17.79
CA LYS A 181 -8.29 35.56 19.18
C LYS A 181 -8.65 34.31 19.97
N THR A 182 -9.41 33.37 19.39
CA THR A 182 -9.71 32.10 20.07
C THR A 182 -8.48 31.21 20.20
N SER A 183 -7.64 31.16 19.16
CA SER A 183 -6.40 30.38 19.16
C SER A 183 -5.43 30.85 20.26
N ASP A 184 -5.32 32.17 20.48
CA ASP A 184 -4.51 32.73 21.58
C ASP A 184 -4.95 32.19 22.95
N VAL A 185 -6.25 32.27 23.23
CA VAL A 185 -6.80 31.82 24.51
C VAL A 185 -6.62 30.29 24.66
N VAL A 186 -6.82 29.52 23.59
CA VAL A 186 -6.59 28.06 23.62
C VAL A 186 -5.13 27.71 23.88
N VAL A 187 -4.18 28.37 23.21
CA VAL A 187 -2.74 28.17 23.46
C VAL A 187 -2.40 28.51 24.91
N GLN A 188 -2.99 29.56 25.49
CA GLN A 188 -2.82 29.88 26.92
C GLN A 188 -3.42 28.81 27.84
N CYS A 189 -4.59 28.24 27.50
CA CYS A 189 -5.17 27.12 28.24
C CYS A 189 -4.21 25.93 28.26
N TYR A 190 -3.66 25.56 27.09
CA TYR A 190 -2.68 24.48 27.00
C TYR A 190 -1.40 24.80 27.78
N LYS A 191 -0.91 26.05 27.73
CA LYS A 191 0.25 26.50 28.51
C LYS A 191 0.03 26.37 30.03
N GLN A 192 -1.16 26.69 30.53
CA GLN A 192 -1.48 26.63 31.96
C GLN A 192 -1.37 25.21 32.53
N VAL A 193 -1.93 24.23 31.82
CA VAL A 193 -1.96 22.82 32.27
C VAL A 193 -0.82 21.98 31.70
N PHE A 194 0.08 22.60 30.94
CA PHE A 194 1.13 21.94 30.17
C PHE A 194 2.01 21.03 31.02
N LYS A 195 2.37 21.47 32.24
CA LYS A 195 3.22 20.69 33.16
C LYS A 195 2.55 19.40 33.62
N MET A 196 1.22 19.38 33.71
CA MET A 196 0.44 18.25 34.21
C MET A 196 0.04 17.28 33.10
N TYR A 197 -0.24 17.77 31.89
CA TYR A 197 -0.70 16.97 30.74
C TYR A 197 0.17 17.16 29.49
N TYR A 198 1.49 17.07 29.65
CA TYR A 198 2.44 17.36 28.57
C TYR A 198 2.20 16.55 27.29
N ASP A 199 1.99 15.22 27.37
CA ASP A 199 1.81 14.36 26.19
C ASP A 199 0.56 14.75 25.41
N MET A 200 -0.53 15.01 26.12
CA MET A 200 -1.79 15.44 25.52
C MET A 200 -1.68 16.83 24.91
N CYS A 201 -1.10 17.78 25.63
CA CYS A 201 -0.94 19.15 25.15
C CYS A 201 -0.03 19.21 23.92
N ALA A 202 1.07 18.46 23.89
CA ALA A 202 1.96 18.40 22.73
C ALA A 202 1.23 17.90 21.47
N ASN A 203 0.43 16.84 21.60
CA ASN A 203 -0.38 16.31 20.50
C ASN A 203 -1.44 17.32 20.03
N LEU A 204 -2.14 17.98 20.95
CA LEU A 204 -3.15 18.99 20.62
C LEU A 204 -2.54 20.23 19.97
N LEU A 205 -1.39 20.69 20.45
CA LEU A 205 -0.63 21.78 19.85
C LEU A 205 -0.23 21.46 18.40
N CYS A 206 0.20 20.23 18.12
CA CYS A 206 0.45 19.76 16.74
C CYS A 206 -0.80 19.77 15.86
N VAL A 207 -1.99 19.51 16.43
CA VAL A 207 -3.24 19.51 15.66
C VAL A 207 -3.66 20.93 15.32
N ILE A 208 -3.51 21.87 16.25
CA ILE A 208 -3.94 23.24 16.04
C ILE A 208 -2.90 24.10 15.30
N SER A 209 -1.64 23.67 15.19
CA SER A 209 -0.55 24.46 14.60
C SER A 209 -0.86 24.95 13.18
N VAL A 210 -1.55 24.14 12.37
CA VAL A 210 -2.00 24.50 11.00
C VAL A 210 -2.96 25.71 10.97
N LYS A 211 -3.57 26.05 12.10
CA LYS A 211 -4.54 27.15 12.24
C LYS A 211 -3.95 28.39 12.90
N LEU A 212 -2.68 28.34 13.31
CA LEU A 212 -2.02 29.42 14.03
C LEU A 212 -1.34 30.38 13.06
N ASN A 213 -1.34 31.67 13.40
CA ASN A 213 -0.48 32.63 12.72
C ASN A 213 0.97 32.52 13.19
N GLU A 214 1.87 33.26 12.54
CA GLU A 214 3.30 33.22 12.82
C GLU A 214 3.65 33.51 14.29
N GLN A 215 3.08 34.56 14.88
CA GLN A 215 3.37 34.94 16.28
C GLN A 215 2.83 33.92 17.29
N GLN A 216 1.67 33.32 16.99
CA GLN A 216 1.11 32.25 17.80
C GLN A 216 1.97 31.00 17.76
N LEU A 217 2.50 30.67 16.58
CA LEU A 217 3.38 29.54 16.38
C LEU A 217 4.72 29.74 17.12
N ASP A 218 5.23 30.99 17.20
CA ASP A 218 6.39 31.31 18.04
C ASP A 218 6.15 30.95 19.52
N ASN A 219 4.96 31.24 20.06
CA ASN A 219 4.60 30.88 21.43
C ASN A 219 4.52 29.36 21.63
N VAL A 220 4.01 28.63 20.63
CA VAL A 220 3.94 27.16 20.66
C VAL A 220 5.33 26.54 20.60
N ILE A 221 6.20 27.06 19.73
CA ILE A 221 7.60 26.64 19.65
C ILE A 221 8.29 26.83 20.99
N GLU A 222 8.20 28.03 21.58
CA GLU A 222 8.80 28.33 22.88
C GLU A 222 8.33 27.34 23.96
N LEU A 223 7.02 27.05 23.99
CA LEU A 223 6.44 26.10 24.93
C LEU A 223 7.00 24.67 24.73
N MET A 224 7.09 24.20 23.48
CA MET A 224 7.66 22.89 23.16
C MET A 224 9.15 22.82 23.53
N MET A 225 9.93 23.88 23.28
CA MET A 225 11.35 23.93 23.62
C MET A 225 11.58 23.95 25.14
N CYS A 226 10.77 24.69 25.90
CA CYS A 226 10.81 24.64 27.36
C CYS A 226 10.50 23.24 27.90
N GLY A 227 9.61 22.49 27.24
CA GLY A 227 9.32 21.10 27.57
C GLY A 227 10.47 20.14 27.24
N LEU A 228 11.13 20.36 26.11
CA LEU A 228 12.24 19.54 25.63
C LEU A 228 13.43 19.52 26.62
N VAL A 229 13.77 20.66 27.22
CA VAL A 229 14.93 20.83 28.11
C VAL A 229 14.68 20.31 29.55
N GLN A 230 13.51 19.73 29.84
CA GLN A 230 13.22 19.17 31.15
C GLN A 230 13.87 17.80 31.36
N LYS A 231 14.32 17.54 32.60
CA LYS A 231 15.16 16.39 32.97
C LYS A 231 14.53 15.00 32.77
N ALA A 232 13.21 14.92 32.58
CA ALA A 232 12.51 13.64 32.46
C ALA A 232 12.70 13.04 31.05
N THR A 233 13.36 11.87 30.99
CA THR A 233 13.73 11.22 29.72
C THR A 233 12.53 10.88 28.84
N ALA A 234 11.40 10.41 29.38
CA ALA A 234 10.22 10.08 28.57
C ALA A 234 9.59 11.31 27.88
N ILE A 235 9.81 12.51 28.41
CA ILE A 235 9.10 13.73 28.03
C ILE A 235 9.70 14.36 26.77
N HIS A 236 11.03 14.39 26.63
CA HIS A 236 11.68 15.04 25.48
C HIS A 236 11.38 14.32 24.15
N TYR A 237 11.20 12.99 24.15
CA TYR A 237 10.84 12.23 22.94
C TYR A 237 9.55 12.76 22.30
N ARG A 238 8.51 13.01 23.12
CA ARG A 238 7.21 13.50 22.62
C ARG A 238 7.31 14.89 22.03
N TYR A 239 8.13 15.76 22.63
CA TYR A 239 8.34 17.11 22.12
C TYR A 239 9.17 17.11 20.84
N ALA A 240 10.24 16.34 20.78
CA ALA A 240 11.01 16.18 19.54
C ALA A 240 10.12 15.67 18.39
N PHE A 241 9.26 14.68 18.67
CA PHE A 241 8.29 14.19 17.69
C PHE A 241 7.30 15.28 17.25
N SER A 242 6.79 16.05 18.20
CA SER A 242 5.85 17.15 17.94
C SER A 242 6.50 18.26 17.10
N ILE A 243 7.73 18.62 17.42
CA ILE A 243 8.55 19.59 16.69
C ILE A 243 8.76 19.10 15.24
N ALA A 244 9.16 17.84 15.04
CA ALA A 244 9.33 17.26 13.71
C ALA A 244 8.03 17.34 12.90
N LYS A 245 6.89 17.03 13.53
CA LYS A 245 5.57 17.06 12.89
C LYS A 245 5.14 18.46 12.42
N ILE A 246 5.46 19.50 13.21
CA ILE A 246 5.11 20.89 12.83
C ILE A 246 6.19 21.56 11.98
N ALA A 247 7.39 20.98 11.83
CA ALA A 247 8.52 21.59 11.15
C ALA A 247 8.17 22.11 9.74
N LEU A 248 7.41 21.35 8.96
CA LEU A 248 6.97 21.73 7.60
C LEU A 248 6.08 22.98 7.54
N GLN A 249 5.53 23.43 8.67
CA GLN A 249 4.67 24.61 8.78
C GLN A 249 5.44 25.84 9.25
N LEU A 250 6.68 25.66 9.71
CA LEU A 250 7.50 26.73 10.27
C LEU A 250 8.18 27.51 9.15
N ASN A 251 8.31 28.83 9.32
CA ASN A 251 9.12 29.64 8.42
C ASN A 251 10.62 29.54 8.77
N GLU A 252 11.47 30.10 7.91
CA GLU A 252 12.93 30.03 8.07
C GLU A 252 13.43 30.60 9.42
N ARG A 253 12.84 31.72 9.90
CA ARG A 253 13.19 32.31 11.20
C ARG A 253 12.88 31.33 12.34
N GLN A 254 11.71 30.73 12.30
CA GLN A 254 11.24 29.77 13.31
C GLN A 254 12.07 28.50 13.31
N LEU A 255 12.34 27.94 12.14
CA LEU A 255 13.19 26.76 11.97
C LEU A 255 14.58 27.01 12.54
N ASN A 256 15.20 28.17 12.26
CA ASN A 256 16.51 28.52 12.82
C ASN A 256 16.49 28.59 14.35
N LYS A 257 15.47 29.23 14.94
CA LYS A 257 15.30 29.28 16.40
C LYS A 257 15.18 27.89 17.02
N VAL A 258 14.43 26.98 16.36
CA VAL A 258 14.29 25.59 16.82
C VAL A 258 15.62 24.84 16.70
N PHE A 259 16.30 24.99 15.56
CA PHE A 259 17.60 24.39 15.30
C PHE A 259 18.64 24.76 16.35
N GLU A 260 18.83 26.06 16.61
CA GLU A 260 19.81 26.55 17.58
C GLU A 260 19.53 26.01 18.99
N CYS A 261 18.27 26.00 19.40
CA CYS A 261 17.90 25.49 20.72
C CYS A 261 18.11 23.97 20.83
N LEU A 262 17.85 23.19 19.78
CA LEU A 262 18.16 21.76 19.75
C LEU A 262 19.68 21.53 19.86
N MET A 263 20.47 22.21 19.02
CA MET A 263 21.94 22.08 19.02
C MET A 263 22.54 22.45 20.37
N ASN A 264 22.13 23.60 20.94
CA ASN A 264 22.59 24.04 22.25
C ASN A 264 22.23 23.03 23.35
N ALA A 265 21.03 22.41 23.28
CA ALA A 265 20.62 21.40 24.25
C ALA A 265 21.44 20.11 24.15
N PHE A 266 21.83 19.71 22.94
CA PHE A 266 22.67 18.54 22.71
C PHE A 266 24.13 18.78 23.10
N GLU A 267 24.70 19.92 22.71
CA GLU A 267 26.10 20.28 23.02
C GLU A 267 26.34 20.51 24.50
N SER A 268 25.36 21.13 25.20
CA SER A 268 25.45 21.31 26.65
C SER A 268 25.22 20.02 27.44
N GLY A 269 24.89 18.90 26.78
CA GLY A 269 24.54 17.64 27.43
C GLY A 269 23.27 17.70 28.27
N LYS A 270 22.45 18.77 28.13
CA LYS A 270 21.16 18.89 28.82
C LYS A 270 20.19 17.79 28.38
N ILE A 271 20.32 17.34 27.14
CA ILE A 271 19.51 16.26 26.56
C ILE A 271 20.45 15.29 25.86
N THR A 272 20.31 14.00 26.15
CA THR A 272 20.96 12.94 25.37
C THR A 272 20.25 12.81 24.03
N ILE A 273 21.00 12.89 22.93
CA ILE A 273 20.43 12.69 21.60
C ILE A 273 19.85 11.28 21.48
N CYS A 274 18.63 11.21 20.97
CA CYS A 274 17.93 9.97 20.67
C CYS A 274 17.43 10.00 19.22
N TYR A 275 16.91 8.87 18.72
CA TYR A 275 16.45 8.79 17.33
C TYR A 275 15.38 9.83 16.96
N ILE A 276 14.46 10.14 17.87
CA ILE A 276 13.39 11.11 17.61
C ILE A 276 13.95 12.54 17.61
N CYS A 277 14.86 12.86 18.53
CA CYS A 277 15.59 14.13 18.56
C CYS A 277 16.44 14.33 17.30
N ALA A 278 17.16 13.29 16.88
CA ALA A 278 17.95 13.30 15.65
C ALA A 278 17.06 13.47 14.42
N HIS A 279 15.90 12.80 14.38
CA HIS A 279 14.93 12.96 13.30
C HIS A 279 14.37 14.39 13.23
N ALA A 280 14.03 15.00 14.36
CA ALA A 280 13.60 16.40 14.40
C ALA A 280 14.69 17.35 13.87
N LEU A 281 15.93 17.18 14.35
CA LEU A 281 17.07 17.98 13.91
C LEU A 281 17.34 17.79 12.40
N ALA A 282 17.30 16.56 11.91
CA ALA A 282 17.46 16.24 10.49
C ALA A 282 16.35 16.90 9.64
N THR A 283 15.09 16.78 10.05
CA THR A 283 13.95 17.37 9.35
C THR A 283 14.07 18.88 9.23
N ILE A 284 14.43 19.56 10.32
CA ILE A 284 14.59 21.02 10.36
C ILE A 284 15.79 21.45 9.51
N SER A 285 16.92 20.79 9.68
CA SER A 285 18.15 21.15 8.99
C SER A 285 18.09 20.88 7.48
N SER A 286 17.37 19.84 7.04
CA SER A 286 17.08 19.61 5.62
C SER A 286 16.22 20.72 5.00
N GLN A 287 15.29 21.29 5.75
CA GLN A 287 14.48 22.43 5.27
C GLN A 287 15.29 23.74 5.21
N LEU A 288 16.14 23.97 6.21
CA LEU A 288 17.02 25.14 6.23
C LEU A 288 18.15 25.06 5.19
N GLY A 289 18.66 23.86 4.92
CA GLY A 289 19.81 23.65 4.04
C GLY A 289 21.08 24.34 4.56
N GLY A 290 21.99 24.66 3.64
CA GLY A 290 23.16 25.50 3.91
C GLY A 290 24.01 25.06 5.10
N LYS A 291 24.36 26.01 5.97
CA LYS A 291 25.25 25.78 7.12
C LYS A 291 24.61 24.90 8.19
N GLN A 292 23.30 24.98 8.37
CA GLN A 292 22.55 24.25 9.38
C GLN A 292 22.50 22.76 9.05
N LEU A 293 22.28 22.42 7.77
CA LEU A 293 22.42 21.06 7.27
C LEU A 293 23.84 20.53 7.50
N ASP A 294 24.85 21.32 7.15
CA ASP A 294 26.26 20.95 7.33
C ASP A 294 26.60 20.72 8.81
N TYR A 295 26.05 21.52 9.72
CA TYR A 295 26.28 21.41 11.16
C TYR A 295 25.60 20.20 11.79
N ALA A 296 24.31 19.95 11.47
CA ALA A 296 23.60 18.75 11.91
C ALA A 296 24.29 17.47 11.42
N PHE A 297 24.74 17.49 10.16
CA PHE A 297 25.49 16.41 9.57
C PHE A 297 26.78 16.07 10.34
N GLN A 298 27.62 17.08 10.61
CA GLN A 298 28.84 16.89 11.39
C GLN A 298 28.54 16.37 12.80
N TYR A 299 27.49 16.90 13.42
CA TYR A 299 27.05 16.44 14.74
C TYR A 299 26.67 14.95 14.72
N PHE A 300 25.88 14.49 13.74
CA PHE A 300 25.51 13.08 13.62
C PHE A 300 26.72 12.17 13.37
N ILE A 301 27.66 12.57 12.48
CA ILE A 301 28.86 11.76 12.23
C ILE A 301 29.72 11.59 13.48
N CYS A 302 29.89 12.65 14.28
CA CYS A 302 30.76 12.58 15.45
C CYS A 302 30.09 11.94 16.66
N ASN A 303 28.81 12.25 16.90
CA ASN A 303 28.15 11.97 18.19
C ASN A 303 27.03 10.94 18.09
N PHE A 304 26.44 10.72 16.91
CA PHE A 304 25.32 9.79 16.75
C PHE A 304 25.28 9.07 15.40
N PRO A 305 26.34 8.32 15.00
CA PRO A 305 26.42 7.70 13.67
C PRO A 305 25.32 6.68 13.40
N SER A 306 24.74 6.09 14.46
CA SER A 306 23.64 5.12 14.33
C SER A 306 22.39 5.71 13.72
N TYR A 307 22.21 7.05 13.74
CA TYR A 307 21.09 7.71 13.07
C TYR A 307 20.96 7.34 11.59
N PHE A 308 22.10 7.16 10.91
CA PHE A 308 22.09 6.92 9.47
C PHE A 308 21.52 5.55 9.10
N TYR A 309 21.74 4.52 9.93
CA TYR A 309 21.39 3.14 9.60
C TYR A 309 20.31 2.52 10.51
N TYR A 310 19.90 3.17 11.61
CA TYR A 310 18.85 2.63 12.46
C TYR A 310 17.44 2.95 11.93
N ASP A 311 16.64 1.90 11.75
CA ASP A 311 15.50 1.85 10.83
C ASP A 311 14.15 2.35 11.39
N TYR A 312 14.14 3.13 12.48
CA TYR A 312 12.85 3.48 13.10
C TYR A 312 11.98 4.40 12.22
N PHE A 313 12.61 5.22 11.36
CA PHE A 313 11.95 6.19 10.48
C PHE A 313 12.51 6.16 9.05
N ASN A 314 12.74 4.95 8.49
CA ASN A 314 13.44 4.67 7.22
C ASN A 314 13.33 5.72 6.10
N THR A 315 12.14 6.30 5.89
CA THR A 315 11.90 7.32 4.86
C THR A 315 12.68 8.62 5.09
N ASP A 316 12.90 9.00 6.34
CA ASP A 316 13.27 10.36 6.70
C ASP A 316 14.79 10.53 6.84
N SER A 317 15.50 9.49 7.28
CA SER A 317 16.97 9.47 7.27
C SER A 317 17.51 9.45 5.83
N ILE A 318 16.82 8.75 4.92
CA ILE A 318 17.16 8.75 3.49
C ILE A 318 16.91 10.14 2.89
N GLN A 319 15.78 10.79 3.19
CA GLN A 319 15.51 12.16 2.73
C GLN A 319 16.60 13.14 3.19
N PHE A 320 17.00 13.06 4.46
CA PHE A 320 18.11 13.84 4.98
C PHE A 320 19.41 13.59 4.19
N LEU A 321 19.78 12.33 4.00
CA LEU A 321 20.98 11.94 3.26
C LEU A 321 20.94 12.37 1.77
N MET A 322 19.75 12.35 1.16
CA MET A 322 19.56 12.78 -0.23
C MET A 322 19.79 14.28 -0.44
N GLY A 323 19.63 15.10 0.61
CA GLY A 323 19.91 16.53 0.62
C GLY A 323 21.39 16.90 0.81
N LEU A 324 22.26 15.94 1.16
CA LEU A 324 23.68 16.20 1.38
C LEU A 324 24.46 16.40 0.07
N LYS A 325 25.52 17.21 0.13
CA LYS A 325 26.47 17.43 -0.97
C LYS A 325 27.42 16.23 -1.11
N GLU A 326 28.04 16.06 -2.28
CA GLU A 326 28.94 14.95 -2.59
C GLU A 326 30.07 14.77 -1.56
N GLY A 327 30.72 15.85 -1.12
CA GLY A 327 31.77 15.79 -0.10
C GLY A 327 31.30 15.23 1.26
N GLN A 328 30.07 15.53 1.66
CA GLN A 328 29.46 15.02 2.89
C GLN A 328 29.08 13.54 2.74
N LEU A 329 28.50 13.19 1.60
CA LEU A 329 28.20 11.81 1.23
C LEU A 329 29.46 10.93 1.27
N GLY A 330 30.63 11.48 0.94
CA GLY A 330 31.92 10.81 1.12
C GLY A 330 32.19 10.36 2.57
N ALA A 331 31.91 11.21 3.56
CA ALA A 331 32.10 10.85 4.97
C ALA A 331 31.04 9.86 5.48
N VAL A 332 29.78 9.98 5.03
CA VAL A 332 28.74 8.96 5.29
C VAL A 332 29.18 7.60 4.75
N PHE A 333 29.66 7.58 3.51
CA PHE A 333 30.13 6.37 2.85
C PHE A 333 31.22 5.68 3.69
N GLN A 334 32.24 6.42 4.12
CA GLN A 334 33.30 5.85 4.97
C GLN A 334 32.76 5.32 6.30
N CYS A 335 31.81 6.01 6.92
CA CYS A 335 31.15 5.54 8.13
C CYS A 335 30.44 4.19 7.90
N LEU A 336 29.69 4.06 6.79
CA LEU A 336 29.00 2.82 6.44
C LEU A 336 29.97 1.67 6.15
N ILE A 337 31.04 1.93 5.38
CA ILE A 337 32.07 0.92 5.07
C ILE A 337 32.77 0.44 6.34
N TYR A 338 33.16 1.36 7.23
CA TYR A 338 33.76 1.01 8.51
C TYR A 338 32.82 0.12 9.34
N ARG A 339 31.53 0.50 9.43
CA ARG A 339 30.52 -0.23 10.20
C ARG A 339 30.08 -1.55 9.59
N LEU A 340 30.32 -1.80 8.31
CA LEU A 340 30.18 -3.17 7.78
C LEU A 340 31.11 -4.15 8.52
N SER A 341 32.20 -3.69 9.15
CA SER A 341 33.15 -4.54 9.90
C SER A 341 32.80 -4.66 11.38
N ASP A 342 31.70 -4.06 11.84
CA ASP A 342 31.26 -4.12 13.22
C ASP A 342 30.92 -5.57 13.63
N HIS A 343 31.00 -5.87 14.93
CA HIS A 343 30.69 -7.20 15.44
C HIS A 343 29.17 -7.48 15.45
N ASN A 344 28.33 -6.44 15.46
CA ASN A 344 26.88 -6.58 15.44
C ASN A 344 26.35 -6.90 14.04
N GLU A 345 25.73 -8.07 13.86
CA GLU A 345 25.11 -8.48 12.59
C GLU A 345 23.99 -7.55 12.14
N TYR A 346 23.17 -7.06 13.08
CA TYR A 346 22.05 -6.17 12.76
C TYR A 346 22.53 -4.86 12.11
N ASP A 347 23.55 -4.23 12.71
CA ASP A 347 24.10 -2.96 12.21
C ASP A 347 24.74 -3.16 10.83
N ARG A 348 25.44 -4.28 10.62
CA ARG A 348 26.03 -4.62 9.32
C ARG A 348 24.98 -4.77 8.22
N VAL A 349 23.87 -5.46 8.49
CA VAL A 349 22.76 -5.61 7.53
C VAL A 349 22.17 -4.25 7.18
N LYS A 350 21.96 -3.39 8.17
CA LYS A 350 21.41 -2.05 7.96
C LYS A 350 22.35 -1.12 7.20
N CYS A 351 23.65 -1.17 7.48
CA CYS A 351 24.65 -0.46 6.68
C CYS A 351 24.66 -0.95 5.22
N ALA A 352 24.56 -2.26 5.00
CA ALA A 352 24.49 -2.83 3.64
C ALA A 352 23.23 -2.37 2.89
N GLU A 353 22.06 -2.42 3.53
CA GLU A 353 20.80 -1.93 2.97
C GLU A 353 20.90 -0.46 2.57
N LEU A 354 21.46 0.39 3.43
CA LEU A 354 21.61 1.82 3.16
C LEU A 354 22.61 2.10 2.03
N LEU A 355 23.74 1.37 1.97
CA LEU A 355 24.69 1.44 0.86
C LEU A 355 24.01 1.12 -0.48
N GLY A 356 23.16 0.09 -0.49
CA GLY A 356 22.34 -0.27 -1.66
C GLY A 356 21.36 0.84 -2.05
N LYS A 357 20.59 1.37 -1.10
CA LYS A 357 19.61 2.45 -1.34
C LYS A 357 20.25 3.73 -1.88
N LEU A 358 21.42 4.09 -1.36
CA LEU A 358 22.15 5.29 -1.78
C LEU A 358 23.08 5.07 -2.98
N SER A 359 23.06 3.89 -3.59
CA SER A 359 23.91 3.57 -4.76
C SER A 359 23.77 4.53 -5.95
N MET A 360 22.66 5.27 -6.07
CA MET A 360 22.50 6.30 -7.10
C MET A 360 23.30 7.59 -6.83
N LYS A 361 23.82 7.77 -5.61
CA LYS A 361 24.59 8.94 -5.17
C LYS A 361 26.09 8.66 -5.11
N TRP A 362 26.50 7.39 -5.18
CA TRP A 362 27.90 7.00 -5.12
C TRP A 362 28.57 7.19 -6.48
N ASN A 363 29.78 7.73 -6.48
CA ASN A 363 30.62 7.73 -7.67
C ASN A 363 31.18 6.33 -7.95
N GLU A 364 31.81 6.16 -9.11
CA GLU A 364 32.32 4.86 -9.58
C GLU A 364 33.30 4.20 -8.59
N LYS A 365 34.19 4.98 -7.97
CA LYS A 365 35.12 4.47 -6.95
C LYS A 365 34.38 3.96 -5.72
N GLN A 366 33.42 4.74 -5.22
CA GLN A 366 32.60 4.36 -4.07
C GLN A 366 31.74 3.12 -4.34
N LEU A 367 31.17 2.98 -5.54
CA LEU A 367 30.42 1.77 -5.91
C LEU A 367 31.30 0.52 -5.85
N ASN A 368 32.52 0.60 -6.38
CA ASN A 368 33.49 -0.51 -6.33
C ASN A 368 33.94 -0.83 -4.89
N ASP A 369 34.24 0.19 -4.09
CA ASP A 369 34.64 0.02 -2.69
C ASP A 369 33.50 -0.62 -1.87
N ALA A 370 32.25 -0.21 -2.11
CA ALA A 370 31.07 -0.81 -1.49
C ALA A 370 30.88 -2.27 -1.93
N PHE A 371 30.99 -2.55 -3.23
CA PHE A 371 30.90 -3.91 -3.76
C PHE A 371 31.97 -4.82 -3.12
N ASN A 372 33.22 -4.37 -3.07
CA ASN A 372 34.33 -5.12 -2.47
C ASN A 372 34.14 -5.34 -0.96
N SER A 373 33.55 -4.37 -0.27
CA SER A 373 33.26 -4.48 1.16
C SER A 373 32.10 -5.44 1.46
N LEU A 374 31.07 -5.46 0.61
CA LEU A 374 29.91 -6.33 0.75
C LEU A 374 30.20 -7.78 0.35
N LYS A 375 30.94 -7.99 -0.75
CA LYS A 375 31.24 -9.33 -1.27
C LYS A 375 32.00 -10.20 -0.26
N ASN A 376 32.92 -9.60 0.48
CA ASN A 376 33.77 -10.33 1.44
C ASN A 376 33.01 -10.84 2.67
N LYS A 377 31.79 -10.32 2.91
CA LYS A 377 31.02 -10.60 4.13
C LYS A 377 29.78 -11.45 3.88
N GLY A 378 29.50 -11.81 2.63
CA GLY A 378 28.31 -12.60 2.27
C GLY A 378 26.98 -11.90 2.62
N MET A 379 26.98 -10.56 2.65
CA MET A 379 25.90 -9.74 3.18
C MET A 379 24.93 -9.25 2.11
N CYS A 380 23.64 -9.18 2.49
CA CYS A 380 22.51 -8.56 1.79
C CYS A 380 22.57 -8.63 0.25
N GLY A 381 22.09 -9.75 -0.32
CA GLY A 381 22.03 -9.96 -1.77
C GLY A 381 21.40 -8.78 -2.52
N LYS A 382 20.33 -8.19 -1.98
CA LYS A 382 19.67 -7.03 -2.58
C LYS A 382 20.56 -5.78 -2.70
N ALA A 383 21.44 -5.54 -1.72
CA ALA A 383 22.38 -4.42 -1.78
C ALA A 383 23.47 -4.67 -2.83
N LEU A 384 24.01 -5.90 -2.85
CA LEU A 384 24.99 -6.33 -3.87
C LEU A 384 24.40 -6.18 -5.27
N GLU A 385 23.19 -6.68 -5.51
CA GLU A 385 22.46 -6.54 -6.76
C GLU A 385 22.36 -5.07 -7.20
N THR A 386 21.80 -4.22 -6.33
CA THR A 386 21.54 -2.80 -6.62
C THR A 386 22.84 -2.04 -6.96
N ILE A 387 23.95 -2.40 -6.30
CA ILE A 387 25.27 -1.82 -6.58
C ILE A 387 25.85 -2.39 -7.88
N THR A 388 25.78 -3.70 -8.08
CA THR A 388 26.34 -4.37 -9.26
C THR A 388 25.71 -3.85 -10.55
N VAL A 389 24.41 -3.57 -10.58
CA VAL A 389 23.74 -2.99 -11.78
C VAL A 389 24.18 -1.54 -12.10
N LYS A 390 24.95 -0.90 -11.21
CA LYS A 390 25.48 0.47 -11.41
C LYS A 390 26.99 0.52 -11.61
N LEU A 391 27.69 -0.62 -11.48
CA LEU A 391 29.12 -0.70 -11.77
C LEU A 391 29.40 -0.36 -13.24
N SER A 392 30.58 0.22 -13.49
CA SER A 392 31.12 0.39 -14.83
C SER A 392 31.41 -0.96 -15.48
N VAL A 393 31.66 -0.97 -16.80
CA VAL A 393 31.85 -2.22 -17.56
C VAL A 393 32.97 -3.08 -16.95
N GLU A 394 34.14 -2.49 -16.70
CA GLU A 394 35.29 -3.19 -16.12
C GLU A 394 35.01 -3.72 -14.70
N GLN A 395 34.32 -2.93 -13.88
CA GLN A 395 33.96 -3.35 -12.52
C GLN A 395 32.90 -4.43 -12.51
N PHE A 396 31.96 -4.36 -13.45
CA PHE A 396 30.93 -5.37 -13.64
C PHE A 396 31.52 -6.71 -14.09
N ASP A 397 32.53 -6.71 -14.97
CA ASP A 397 33.29 -7.91 -15.33
C ASP A 397 33.86 -8.61 -14.09
N ASN A 398 34.49 -7.85 -13.20
CA ASN A 398 35.05 -8.37 -11.96
C ASN A 398 33.97 -8.92 -11.03
N ALA A 399 32.83 -8.24 -10.93
CA ALA A 399 31.69 -8.70 -10.14
C ALA A 399 31.08 -9.99 -10.69
N PHE A 400 30.89 -10.06 -12.01
CA PHE A 400 30.38 -11.23 -12.71
C PHE A 400 31.30 -12.45 -12.50
N ASN A 401 32.61 -12.29 -12.74
CA ASN A 401 33.59 -13.36 -12.53
C ASN A 401 33.58 -13.84 -11.07
N TYR A 402 33.44 -12.91 -10.11
CA TYR A 402 33.30 -13.27 -8.71
C TYR A 402 32.05 -14.11 -8.45
N PHE A 403 30.88 -13.72 -8.99
CA PHE A 403 29.65 -14.48 -8.83
C PHE A 403 29.71 -15.88 -9.46
N ILE A 404 30.28 -16.01 -10.66
CA ILE A 404 30.50 -17.31 -11.31
C ILE A 404 31.42 -18.20 -10.45
N SER A 405 32.52 -17.65 -9.93
CA SER A 405 33.45 -18.41 -9.07
C SER A 405 32.79 -18.90 -7.76
N ARG A 406 31.85 -18.12 -7.21
CA ARG A 406 31.16 -18.46 -5.97
C ARG A 406 30.05 -19.46 -6.18
N PHE A 407 29.41 -19.46 -7.34
CA PHE A 407 28.46 -20.48 -7.74
C PHE A 407 29.11 -21.89 -7.75
N ASP A 408 30.42 -21.99 -8.01
CA ASP A 408 31.16 -23.25 -8.10
C ASP A 408 31.59 -23.88 -6.75
N CYS A 409 31.55 -23.12 -5.66
CA CYS A 409 31.95 -23.68 -4.36
C CYS A 409 30.95 -24.78 -3.95
N LYS A 410 31.36 -25.93 -3.42
CA LYS A 410 30.41 -27.02 -3.04
C LYS A 410 30.03 -27.02 -1.55
N LYS A 411 30.56 -26.09 -0.76
CA LYS A 411 30.61 -26.21 0.72
C LYS A 411 29.78 -25.20 1.52
N ASP A 412 29.06 -24.27 0.89
CA ASP A 412 28.41 -23.18 1.61
C ASP A 412 26.88 -23.18 1.46
N SER A 413 26.17 -22.89 2.56
CA SER A 413 24.71 -22.71 2.54
C SER A 413 24.28 -21.43 1.78
N SER A 414 25.25 -20.61 1.36
CA SER A 414 25.07 -19.33 0.68
C SER A 414 24.87 -19.41 -0.85
N HIS A 415 24.90 -20.61 -1.45
CA HIS A 415 24.79 -20.82 -2.90
C HIS A 415 23.51 -20.33 -3.54
N ASP A 416 22.41 -20.34 -2.80
CA ASP A 416 21.12 -19.86 -3.31
C ASP A 416 21.20 -18.37 -3.65
N LYS A 417 21.93 -17.59 -2.84
CA LYS A 417 22.05 -16.13 -3.01
C LYS A 417 22.78 -15.71 -4.29
N TYR A 418 23.85 -16.39 -4.67
CA TYR A 418 24.64 -16.01 -5.86
C TYR A 418 23.97 -16.42 -7.18
N ALA A 419 23.19 -17.50 -7.16
CA ALA A 419 22.36 -17.89 -8.29
C ALA A 419 21.27 -16.83 -8.56
N ASP A 420 20.60 -16.37 -7.51
CA ASP A 420 19.61 -15.29 -7.60
C ASP A 420 20.26 -14.00 -8.11
N LEU A 421 21.44 -13.64 -7.59
CA LEU A 421 22.20 -12.48 -8.06
C LEU A 421 22.54 -12.55 -9.57
N LEU A 422 23.03 -13.70 -10.05
CA LEU A 422 23.34 -13.90 -11.47
C LEU A 422 22.09 -13.75 -12.34
N LYS A 423 20.96 -14.27 -11.86
CA LYS A 423 19.65 -14.14 -12.51
C LYS A 423 19.23 -12.67 -12.63
N GLU A 424 19.37 -11.88 -11.57
CA GLU A 424 19.00 -10.46 -11.58
C GLU A 424 19.93 -9.63 -12.50
N ILE A 425 21.24 -9.93 -12.54
CA ILE A 425 22.16 -9.19 -13.41
C ILE A 425 22.22 -9.69 -14.86
N ALA A 426 21.54 -10.81 -15.17
CA ALA A 426 21.58 -11.46 -16.49
C ALA A 426 21.20 -10.51 -17.64
N GLN A 427 20.31 -9.54 -17.37
CA GLN A 427 19.91 -8.52 -18.35
C GLN A 427 21.03 -7.54 -18.72
N ARG A 428 22.08 -7.38 -17.91
CA ARG A 428 23.25 -6.54 -18.23
C ARG A 428 24.41 -7.29 -18.88
N LEU A 429 24.36 -8.62 -18.95
CA LEU A 429 25.45 -9.40 -19.55
C LEU A 429 25.61 -9.04 -21.03
N ASP A 430 26.87 -8.77 -21.40
CA ASP A 430 27.30 -8.68 -22.79
C ASP A 430 27.50 -10.08 -23.41
N GLU A 431 27.83 -10.13 -24.70
CA GLU A 431 28.00 -11.39 -25.43
C GLU A 431 29.11 -12.27 -24.84
N LYS A 432 30.23 -11.68 -24.42
CA LYS A 432 31.37 -12.41 -23.86
C LYS A 432 31.01 -13.03 -22.51
N GLN A 433 30.39 -12.26 -21.63
CA GLN A 433 29.95 -12.72 -20.32
C GLN A 433 28.83 -13.76 -20.44
N MET A 434 27.91 -13.57 -21.39
CA MET A 434 26.88 -14.55 -21.70
C MET A 434 27.50 -15.87 -22.17
N ASN A 435 28.53 -15.85 -23.03
CA ASN A 435 29.27 -17.06 -23.42
C ASN A 435 29.90 -17.78 -22.21
N ILE A 436 30.48 -17.03 -21.28
CA ILE A 436 31.05 -17.59 -20.05
C ILE A 436 29.95 -18.23 -19.20
N ALA A 437 28.83 -17.54 -18.98
CA ALA A 437 27.69 -18.04 -18.21
C ALA A 437 27.05 -19.27 -18.86
N LEU A 438 26.85 -19.25 -20.18
CA LEU A 438 26.34 -20.36 -20.97
C LEU A 438 27.23 -21.59 -20.80
N LYS A 439 28.52 -21.46 -21.11
CA LYS A 439 29.48 -22.56 -21.02
C LYS A 439 29.49 -23.14 -19.61
N TYR A 440 29.57 -22.29 -18.60
CA TYR A 440 29.54 -22.70 -17.21
C TYR A 440 28.27 -23.50 -16.87
N CYS A 441 27.10 -22.97 -17.22
CA CYS A 441 25.83 -23.63 -16.95
C CYS A 441 25.72 -24.96 -17.68
N MET A 442 26.20 -25.04 -18.92
CA MET A 442 26.19 -26.26 -19.73
C MET A 442 27.11 -27.34 -19.16
N ASP A 443 28.31 -26.99 -18.73
CA ASP A 443 29.25 -27.92 -18.07
C ASP A 443 28.62 -28.51 -16.80
N LYS A 444 27.98 -27.67 -15.97
CA LYS A 444 27.29 -28.10 -14.75
C LYS A 444 26.02 -28.89 -15.02
N LEU A 445 25.25 -28.50 -16.03
CA LEU A 445 24.00 -29.14 -16.40
C LEU A 445 24.25 -30.57 -16.90
N ASN A 446 25.33 -30.80 -17.63
CA ASN A 446 25.72 -32.11 -18.19
C ASN A 446 26.51 -33.00 -17.22
N ASP A 447 27.07 -32.46 -16.14
CA ASP A 447 27.74 -33.26 -15.11
C ASP A 447 26.74 -34.04 -14.25
N LYS A 448 26.71 -35.37 -14.41
CA LYS A 448 25.83 -36.27 -13.65
C LYS A 448 26.15 -36.31 -12.15
N ASN A 449 27.37 -35.94 -11.75
CA ASN A 449 27.78 -35.88 -10.35
C ASN A 449 27.51 -34.49 -9.72
N GLU A 450 27.06 -33.51 -10.51
CA GLU A 450 26.75 -32.19 -10.01
C GLU A 450 25.46 -32.22 -9.19
N HIS A 451 25.42 -31.43 -8.13
CA HIS A 451 24.29 -31.45 -7.22
C HIS A 451 23.01 -30.97 -7.92
N ARG A 452 21.91 -31.71 -7.76
CA ARG A 452 20.62 -31.43 -8.42
C ARG A 452 20.18 -29.97 -8.33
N LYS A 453 20.31 -29.33 -7.16
CA LYS A 453 19.92 -27.92 -6.98
C LYS A 453 20.75 -26.97 -7.87
N ASN A 454 22.03 -27.27 -8.07
CA ASN A 454 22.90 -26.45 -8.92
C ASN A 454 22.51 -26.62 -10.39
N ARG A 455 22.22 -27.85 -10.83
CA ARG A 455 21.71 -28.13 -12.18
C ARG A 455 20.39 -27.38 -12.45
N ILE A 456 19.46 -27.36 -11.49
CA ILE A 456 18.20 -26.58 -11.58
C ILE A 456 18.47 -25.08 -11.72
N LYS A 457 19.38 -24.52 -10.92
CA LYS A 457 19.75 -23.10 -11.02
C LYS A 457 20.41 -22.75 -12.35
N CYS A 458 21.26 -23.64 -12.88
CA CYS A 458 21.81 -23.48 -14.21
C CYS A 458 20.70 -23.42 -15.27
N ILE A 459 19.68 -24.28 -15.18
CA ILE A 459 18.51 -24.21 -16.08
C ILE A 459 17.78 -22.87 -15.97
N GLN A 460 17.55 -22.39 -14.74
CA GLN A 460 16.87 -21.11 -14.51
C GLN A 460 17.69 -19.92 -15.06
N LEU A 461 19.02 -19.95 -14.92
CA LEU A 461 19.89 -18.92 -15.52
C LEU A 461 19.90 -19.02 -17.04
N LEU A 462 20.01 -20.24 -17.59
CA LEU A 462 19.97 -20.52 -19.04
C LEU A 462 18.70 -19.96 -19.68
N GLU A 463 17.55 -20.11 -19.05
CA GLU A 463 16.29 -19.61 -19.55
C GLU A 463 16.25 -18.09 -19.69
N ILE A 464 16.85 -17.37 -18.74
CA ILE A 464 16.88 -15.89 -18.76
C ILE A 464 17.80 -15.40 -19.86
N ILE A 465 18.99 -16.01 -19.99
CA ILE A 465 19.97 -15.62 -21.00
C ILE A 465 19.61 -16.13 -22.40
N SER A 466 18.78 -17.17 -22.53
CA SER A 466 18.35 -17.75 -23.82
C SER A 466 17.73 -16.69 -24.74
N ASN A 467 17.02 -15.69 -24.21
CA ASN A 467 16.42 -14.64 -25.03
C ASN A 467 17.43 -13.74 -25.76
N LYS A 468 18.71 -13.80 -25.38
CA LYS A 468 19.80 -13.05 -26.01
C LYS A 468 20.76 -13.94 -26.82
N CYS A 469 20.59 -15.26 -26.74
CA CYS A 469 21.48 -16.21 -27.40
C CYS A 469 21.27 -16.20 -28.92
N ASN A 470 22.35 -16.41 -29.66
CA ASN A 470 22.30 -16.69 -31.08
C ASN A 470 21.79 -18.13 -31.34
N GLU A 471 21.48 -18.44 -32.60
CA GLU A 471 20.91 -19.73 -32.99
C GLU A 471 21.80 -20.92 -32.61
N GLN A 472 23.13 -20.80 -32.76
CA GLN A 472 24.05 -21.88 -32.40
C GLN A 472 24.00 -22.17 -30.89
N GLN A 473 24.08 -21.13 -30.05
CA GLN A 473 24.00 -21.26 -28.60
C GLN A 473 22.65 -21.85 -28.15
N LEU A 474 21.56 -21.45 -28.79
CA LEU A 474 20.23 -22.00 -28.53
C LEU A 474 20.16 -23.49 -28.88
N ASN A 475 20.74 -23.90 -30.02
CA ASN A 475 20.77 -25.31 -30.44
C ASN A 475 21.60 -26.17 -29.47
N GLU A 476 22.75 -25.67 -29.01
CA GLU A 476 23.56 -26.37 -28.00
C GLU A 476 22.79 -26.53 -26.68
N THR A 477 22.19 -25.44 -26.19
CA THR A 477 21.37 -25.44 -24.96
C THR A 477 20.15 -26.35 -25.08
N PHE A 478 19.50 -26.34 -26.24
CA PHE A 478 18.38 -27.22 -26.58
C PHE A 478 18.77 -28.69 -26.47
N ASN A 479 19.86 -29.10 -27.12
CA ASN A 479 20.31 -30.49 -27.13
C ASN A 479 20.62 -31.01 -25.72
N SER A 480 21.33 -30.24 -24.89
CA SER A 480 21.57 -30.64 -23.49
C SER A 480 20.29 -30.73 -22.67
N SER A 481 19.39 -29.76 -22.81
CA SER A 481 18.12 -29.75 -22.09
C SER A 481 17.22 -30.92 -22.49
N MET A 482 17.17 -31.22 -23.78
CA MET A 482 16.41 -32.34 -24.34
C MET A 482 16.94 -33.69 -23.88
N ASN A 483 18.27 -33.86 -23.83
CA ASN A 483 18.89 -35.09 -23.33
C ASN A 483 18.53 -35.36 -21.86
N ILE A 484 18.53 -34.31 -21.03
CA ILE A 484 18.17 -34.43 -19.61
C ILE A 484 16.68 -34.70 -19.43
N PHE A 485 15.86 -34.01 -20.22
CA PHE A 485 14.42 -34.17 -20.20
C PHE A 485 13.99 -35.60 -20.56
N ASN A 486 14.59 -36.19 -21.61
CA ASN A 486 14.23 -37.52 -22.09
C ASN A 486 14.79 -38.67 -21.24
N ASP A 487 15.79 -38.43 -20.38
CA ASP A 487 16.31 -39.45 -19.47
C ASP A 487 15.39 -39.59 -18.24
N GLY A 488 14.53 -40.61 -18.28
CA GLY A 488 13.55 -40.91 -17.23
C GLY A 488 14.14 -41.21 -15.84
N ASN A 489 15.45 -41.45 -15.74
CA ASN A 489 16.14 -41.62 -14.46
C ASN A 489 16.49 -40.29 -13.78
N ASN A 490 16.46 -39.18 -14.53
CA ASN A 490 16.68 -37.86 -13.95
C ASN A 490 15.57 -37.50 -12.99
N ASP A 491 15.87 -36.60 -12.07
CA ASP A 491 14.89 -36.11 -11.12
C ASP A 491 13.73 -35.34 -11.80
N LYS A 492 12.51 -35.52 -11.29
CA LYS A 492 11.29 -34.87 -11.80
C LYS A 492 11.32 -33.33 -11.81
N ASN A 493 11.90 -32.68 -10.81
CA ASN A 493 12.01 -31.21 -10.81
C ASN A 493 13.03 -30.77 -11.86
N LEU A 494 14.10 -31.53 -12.05
CA LEU A 494 15.06 -31.28 -13.12
C LEU A 494 14.40 -31.41 -14.50
N ARG A 495 13.63 -32.48 -14.74
CA ARG A 495 12.87 -32.66 -15.99
C ARG A 495 11.83 -31.55 -16.18
N SER A 496 11.10 -31.17 -15.13
CA SER A 496 10.12 -30.08 -15.16
C SER A 496 10.76 -28.75 -15.56
N GLU A 497 11.93 -28.42 -15.00
CA GLU A 497 12.67 -27.20 -15.35
C GLU A 497 13.23 -27.27 -16.78
N CYS A 498 13.71 -28.43 -17.23
CA CYS A 498 14.09 -28.62 -18.63
C CYS A 498 12.91 -28.42 -19.59
N ALA A 499 11.70 -28.91 -19.26
CA ALA A 499 10.51 -28.69 -20.09
C ALA A 499 10.18 -27.19 -20.25
N ARG A 500 10.37 -26.41 -19.18
CA ARG A 500 10.18 -24.97 -19.18
C ARG A 500 11.24 -24.27 -20.05
N LEU A 501 12.51 -24.62 -19.87
CA LEU A 501 13.61 -24.11 -20.69
C LEU A 501 13.44 -24.44 -22.18
N LEU A 502 13.05 -25.68 -22.51
CA LEU A 502 12.76 -26.10 -23.88
C LEU A 502 11.65 -25.25 -24.51
N GLY A 503 10.58 -24.97 -23.76
CA GLY A 503 9.52 -24.05 -24.20
C GLY A 503 10.05 -22.65 -24.50
N THR A 504 10.86 -22.08 -23.60
CA THR A 504 11.45 -20.75 -23.78
C THR A 504 12.37 -20.68 -24.99
N ILE A 505 13.27 -21.65 -25.16
CA ILE A 505 14.20 -21.72 -26.30
C ILE A 505 13.42 -21.89 -27.61
N ALA A 506 12.42 -22.78 -27.64
CA ALA A 506 11.66 -23.11 -28.85
C ALA A 506 10.86 -21.93 -29.43
N VAL A 507 10.54 -20.90 -28.64
CA VAL A 507 9.95 -19.65 -29.17
C VAL A 507 10.86 -19.04 -30.25
N ASN A 508 12.18 -19.14 -30.09
CA ASN A 508 13.18 -18.55 -30.97
C ASN A 508 13.77 -19.54 -32.00
N LEU A 509 13.47 -20.84 -31.89
CA LEU A 509 13.91 -21.87 -32.85
C LEU A 509 12.96 -21.96 -34.06
N ASN A 510 13.48 -22.43 -35.21
CA ASN A 510 12.69 -22.68 -36.42
C ASN A 510 13.07 -24.02 -37.07
N GLY A 511 12.23 -24.51 -37.99
CA GLY A 511 12.46 -25.75 -38.73
C GLY A 511 12.60 -26.96 -37.81
N LYS A 512 13.57 -27.83 -38.11
CA LYS A 512 13.74 -29.12 -37.42
C LYS A 512 13.83 -29.01 -35.89
N HIS A 513 14.59 -28.05 -35.35
CA HIS A 513 14.72 -27.93 -33.90
C HIS A 513 13.41 -27.51 -33.21
N PHE A 514 12.57 -26.72 -33.88
CA PHE A 514 11.23 -26.40 -33.37
C PHE A 514 10.34 -27.65 -33.35
N ASP A 515 10.36 -28.44 -34.42
CA ASP A 515 9.58 -29.69 -34.51
C ASP A 515 10.04 -30.72 -33.46
N ASP A 516 11.36 -30.85 -33.27
CA ASP A 516 11.95 -31.71 -32.24
C ASP A 516 11.54 -31.23 -30.83
N ALA A 517 11.52 -29.92 -30.58
CA ALA A 517 11.06 -29.35 -29.32
C ALA A 517 9.58 -29.63 -29.06
N PHE A 518 8.73 -29.39 -30.06
CA PHE A 518 7.30 -29.68 -30.00
C PHE A 518 7.06 -31.16 -29.69
N GLN A 519 7.72 -32.06 -30.42
CA GLN A 519 7.55 -33.50 -30.23
C GLN A 519 8.04 -33.96 -28.85
N CYS A 520 9.17 -33.40 -28.39
CA CYS A 520 9.72 -33.67 -27.07
C CYS A 520 8.72 -33.27 -25.96
N LEU A 521 8.17 -32.06 -26.02
CA LEU A 521 7.19 -31.58 -25.05
C LEU A 521 5.86 -32.35 -25.14
N ALA A 522 5.41 -32.72 -26.35
CA ALA A 522 4.21 -33.52 -26.56
C ALA A 522 4.34 -34.93 -25.97
N ASN A 523 5.52 -35.55 -26.10
CA ASN A 523 5.83 -36.80 -25.41
C ASN A 523 5.88 -36.61 -23.88
N GLY A 524 6.39 -35.45 -23.43
CA GLY A 524 6.45 -35.04 -22.03
C GLY A 524 5.11 -34.95 -21.31
N LEU A 525 4.02 -34.76 -22.03
CA LEU A 525 2.66 -34.84 -21.48
C LEU A 525 2.30 -36.24 -20.95
N LYS A 526 3.08 -37.27 -21.30
CA LYS A 526 2.96 -38.66 -20.82
C LYS A 526 3.91 -38.98 -19.65
N ASP A 527 4.67 -38.00 -19.14
CA ASP A 527 5.59 -38.23 -18.02
C ASP A 527 4.84 -38.77 -16.79
N GLY A 528 5.47 -39.61 -15.97
CA GLY A 528 4.84 -40.16 -14.76
C GLY A 528 4.59 -39.12 -13.66
N ASP A 529 5.23 -37.95 -13.69
CA ASP A 529 5.03 -36.88 -12.72
C ASP A 529 4.18 -35.72 -13.25
N SER A 530 3.14 -35.35 -12.50
CA SER A 530 2.18 -34.31 -12.88
C SER A 530 2.80 -32.92 -13.02
N THR A 531 3.89 -32.63 -12.32
CA THR A 531 4.60 -31.34 -12.43
C THR A 531 5.28 -31.22 -13.79
N VAL A 532 5.89 -32.32 -14.27
CA VAL A 532 6.54 -32.38 -15.58
C VAL A 532 5.49 -32.24 -16.69
N GLN A 533 4.39 -32.97 -16.59
CA GLN A 533 3.25 -32.88 -17.52
C GLN A 533 2.71 -31.44 -17.60
N GLN A 534 2.55 -30.78 -16.45
CA GLN A 534 2.07 -29.39 -16.39
C GLN A 534 3.04 -28.42 -17.05
N SER A 535 4.34 -28.56 -16.80
CA SER A 535 5.38 -27.75 -17.43
C SER A 535 5.39 -27.94 -18.95
N CYS A 536 5.26 -29.18 -19.43
CA CYS A 536 5.15 -29.47 -20.86
C CYS A 536 3.91 -28.82 -21.49
N ALA A 537 2.75 -28.93 -20.84
CA ALA A 537 1.52 -28.32 -21.33
C ALA A 537 1.63 -26.79 -21.42
N LYS A 538 2.20 -26.14 -20.39
CA LYS A 538 2.44 -24.69 -20.40
C LYS A 538 3.41 -24.26 -21.51
N SER A 539 4.50 -25.01 -21.69
CA SER A 539 5.47 -24.77 -22.76
C SER A 539 4.80 -24.93 -24.13
N LEU A 540 4.03 -25.98 -24.37
CA LEU A 540 3.28 -26.17 -25.61
C LEU A 540 2.31 -25.01 -25.88
N VAL A 541 1.50 -24.61 -24.90
CA VAL A 541 0.59 -23.46 -25.04
C VAL A 541 1.35 -22.18 -25.40
N THR A 542 2.55 -21.97 -24.85
CA THR A 542 3.41 -20.82 -25.19
C THR A 542 3.83 -20.84 -26.66
N LEU A 543 4.09 -22.03 -27.21
CA LEU A 543 4.46 -22.24 -28.61
C LEU A 543 3.26 -22.20 -29.57
N SER A 544 2.02 -22.18 -29.07
CA SER A 544 0.79 -22.31 -29.87
C SER A 544 0.63 -21.28 -30.98
N LYS A 545 1.27 -20.11 -30.86
CA LYS A 545 1.27 -19.06 -31.89
C LYS A 545 2.04 -19.46 -33.16
N LYS A 546 2.99 -20.39 -33.04
CA LYS A 546 3.87 -20.84 -34.14
C LYS A 546 3.41 -22.15 -34.79
N TRP A 547 2.37 -22.79 -34.27
CA TRP A 547 1.94 -24.08 -34.79
C TRP A 547 1.35 -24.00 -36.19
N ASP A 548 1.61 -25.05 -36.97
CA ASP A 548 0.82 -25.39 -38.14
C ASP A 548 -0.44 -26.22 -37.75
N ASP A 549 -1.30 -26.49 -38.72
CA ASP A 549 -2.54 -27.24 -38.49
C ASP A 549 -2.26 -28.67 -38.00
N LYS A 550 -1.16 -29.29 -38.45
CA LYS A 550 -0.77 -30.64 -38.03
C LYS A 550 -0.39 -30.68 -36.55
N GLN A 551 0.37 -29.70 -36.07
CA GLN A 551 0.76 -29.58 -34.68
C GLN A 551 -0.44 -29.23 -33.78
N LEU A 552 -1.38 -28.42 -34.28
CA LEU A 552 -2.64 -28.19 -33.60
C LEU A 552 -3.44 -29.49 -33.46
N ASP A 553 -3.57 -30.29 -34.53
CA ASP A 553 -4.30 -31.56 -34.51
C ASP A 553 -3.67 -32.58 -33.56
N VAL A 554 -2.32 -32.69 -33.56
CA VAL A 554 -1.60 -33.54 -32.60
C VAL A 554 -1.90 -33.11 -31.16
N THR A 555 -1.82 -31.80 -30.87
CA THR A 555 -2.08 -31.28 -29.52
C THR A 555 -3.53 -31.46 -29.10
N PHE A 556 -4.46 -31.26 -30.03
CA PHE A 556 -5.87 -31.53 -29.83
C PHE A 556 -6.10 -33.00 -29.46
N GLN A 557 -5.49 -33.94 -30.20
CA GLN A 557 -5.60 -35.36 -29.89
C GLN A 557 -5.01 -35.69 -28.51
N CYS A 558 -3.86 -35.11 -28.14
CA CYS A 558 -3.30 -35.28 -26.79
C CYS A 558 -4.27 -34.79 -25.69
N SER A 559 -4.98 -33.68 -25.93
CA SER A 559 -5.99 -33.15 -25.01
C SER A 559 -7.18 -34.10 -24.88
N ILE A 560 -7.68 -34.66 -25.99
CA ILE A 560 -8.75 -35.66 -25.98
C ILE A 560 -8.32 -36.92 -25.21
N ASP A 561 -7.14 -37.46 -25.53
CA ASP A 561 -6.60 -38.67 -24.90
C ASP A 561 -6.49 -38.50 -23.38
N GLY A 562 -6.05 -37.33 -22.90
CA GLY A 562 -5.93 -37.10 -21.46
C GLY A 562 -7.24 -36.81 -20.76
N PHE A 563 -8.26 -36.23 -21.41
CA PHE A 563 -9.62 -36.20 -20.86
C PHE A 563 -10.24 -37.58 -20.75
N GLN A 564 -9.88 -38.50 -21.65
CA GLN A 564 -10.24 -39.92 -21.60
C GLN A 564 -9.35 -40.75 -20.67
N ASN A 565 -8.25 -40.16 -20.17
CA ASN A 565 -7.24 -40.83 -19.35
C ASN A 565 -6.65 -42.09 -20.03
N ILE A 566 -6.35 -41.99 -21.33
CA ILE A 566 -5.73 -43.04 -22.14
C ILE A 566 -4.32 -42.63 -22.61
N ASN A 567 -3.56 -43.59 -23.15
CA ASN A 567 -2.25 -43.35 -23.77
C ASN A 567 -1.20 -42.65 -22.87
N GLY A 568 -1.40 -42.69 -21.55
CA GLY A 568 -0.52 -42.07 -20.55
C GLY A 568 -0.77 -40.58 -20.31
N TYR A 569 -1.78 -39.98 -20.96
CA TYR A 569 -2.15 -38.58 -20.76
C TYR A 569 -3.13 -38.43 -19.59
N CYS A 570 -3.09 -37.29 -18.91
CA CYS A 570 -3.97 -36.99 -17.77
C CYS A 570 -4.91 -35.81 -18.03
N CYS A 571 -5.99 -35.74 -17.25
CA CYS A 571 -7.01 -34.69 -17.35
C CYS A 571 -6.45 -33.30 -17.03
N ALA A 572 -5.54 -33.18 -16.05
CA ALA A 572 -4.97 -31.90 -15.64
C ALA A 572 -4.10 -31.25 -16.75
N ALA A 573 -3.26 -32.04 -17.43
CA ALA A 573 -2.46 -31.57 -18.56
C ALA A 573 -3.37 -31.18 -19.74
N SER A 574 -4.41 -31.98 -19.99
CA SER A 574 -5.39 -31.73 -21.06
C SER A 574 -6.17 -30.44 -20.85
N ARG A 575 -6.56 -30.14 -19.60
CA ARG A 575 -7.18 -28.86 -19.22
C ARG A 575 -6.29 -27.68 -19.58
N HIS A 576 -4.99 -27.74 -19.25
CA HIS A 576 -4.02 -26.69 -19.58
C HIS A 576 -3.86 -26.50 -21.09
N LEU A 577 -3.79 -27.60 -21.87
CA LEU A 577 -3.74 -27.50 -23.32
C LEU A 577 -5.00 -26.86 -23.89
N LEU A 578 -6.18 -27.30 -23.42
CA LEU A 578 -7.46 -26.78 -23.90
C LEU A 578 -7.58 -25.28 -23.67
N GLU A 579 -7.15 -24.78 -22.51
CA GLU A 579 -7.10 -23.35 -22.19
C GLU A 579 -6.35 -22.54 -23.27
N GLY A 580 -5.22 -23.06 -23.75
CA GLY A 580 -4.40 -22.38 -24.75
C GLY A 580 -4.93 -22.50 -26.19
N ILE A 581 -5.64 -23.58 -26.51
CA ILE A 581 -6.06 -23.88 -27.89
C ILE A 581 -7.54 -23.59 -28.17
N ALA A 582 -8.37 -23.38 -27.15
CA ALA A 582 -9.83 -23.23 -27.27
C ALA A 582 -10.26 -22.27 -28.38
N MET A 583 -9.57 -21.12 -28.52
CA MET A 583 -9.91 -20.12 -29.53
C MET A 583 -9.52 -20.49 -30.96
N LYS A 584 -8.60 -21.45 -31.13
CA LYS A 584 -8.11 -21.97 -32.41
C LYS A 584 -8.94 -23.14 -32.94
N LEU A 585 -9.72 -23.80 -32.08
CA LEU A 585 -10.52 -24.96 -32.47
C LEU A 585 -11.68 -24.56 -33.40
N ASN A 586 -11.95 -25.41 -34.39
CA ASN A 586 -13.13 -25.32 -35.23
C ASN A 586 -14.37 -25.95 -34.56
N GLU A 587 -15.55 -25.77 -35.14
CA GLU A 587 -16.83 -26.22 -34.57
C GLU A 587 -16.87 -27.74 -34.34
N ILE A 588 -16.33 -28.54 -35.26
CA ILE A 588 -16.28 -30.01 -35.16
C ILE A 588 -15.40 -30.43 -33.96
N GLN A 589 -14.25 -29.78 -33.81
CA GLN A 589 -13.33 -30.02 -32.69
C GLN A 589 -13.96 -29.61 -31.35
N ILE A 590 -14.66 -28.48 -31.32
CA ILE A 590 -15.40 -28.00 -30.13
C ILE A 590 -16.47 -29.00 -29.73
N ASP A 591 -17.31 -29.46 -30.66
CA ASP A 591 -18.37 -30.42 -30.39
C ASP A 591 -17.83 -31.76 -29.88
N SER A 592 -16.72 -32.22 -30.47
CA SER A 592 -16.02 -33.42 -30.01
C SER A 592 -15.54 -33.28 -28.56
N VAL A 593 -14.78 -32.22 -28.24
CA VAL A 593 -14.29 -31.98 -26.86
C VAL A 593 -15.45 -31.80 -25.90
N PHE A 594 -16.46 -31.02 -26.27
CA PHE A 594 -17.62 -30.75 -25.43
C PHE A 594 -18.33 -32.04 -25.02
N THR A 595 -18.49 -32.99 -25.96
CA THR A 595 -19.07 -34.31 -25.69
C THR A 595 -18.30 -35.06 -24.59
N TYR A 596 -16.96 -35.05 -24.64
CA TYR A 596 -16.15 -35.67 -23.59
C TYR A 596 -16.25 -34.94 -22.26
N LEU A 597 -16.21 -33.60 -22.25
CA LEU A 597 -16.28 -32.81 -21.03
C LEU A 597 -17.63 -32.98 -20.31
N ILE A 598 -18.75 -33.01 -21.06
CA ILE A 598 -20.09 -33.27 -20.50
C ILE A 598 -20.19 -34.65 -19.89
N ASN A 599 -19.64 -35.67 -20.55
CA ASN A 599 -19.61 -37.02 -19.97
C ASN A 599 -18.69 -37.08 -18.74
N GLY A 600 -17.58 -36.33 -18.75
CA GLY A 600 -16.68 -36.19 -17.61
C GLY A 600 -17.32 -35.50 -16.40
N LEU A 601 -18.24 -34.55 -16.59
CA LEU A 601 -19.00 -33.96 -15.47
C LEU A 601 -19.88 -34.99 -14.73
N LYS A 602 -20.20 -36.11 -15.36
CA LYS A 602 -20.95 -37.24 -14.76
C LYS A 602 -20.04 -38.24 -14.04
N ASP A 603 -18.73 -38.05 -14.06
CA ASP A 603 -17.76 -38.89 -13.36
C ASP A 603 -17.93 -38.79 -11.83
N ASN A 604 -17.57 -39.86 -11.12
CA ASN A 604 -17.61 -39.93 -9.66
C ASN A 604 -16.45 -39.17 -9.00
N ASN A 605 -15.38 -38.86 -9.72
CA ASN A 605 -14.23 -38.14 -9.20
C ASN A 605 -14.48 -36.61 -9.16
N GLU A 606 -14.65 -36.08 -7.95
CA GLU A 606 -14.87 -34.66 -7.66
C GLU A 606 -13.78 -33.73 -8.22
N THR A 607 -12.51 -34.10 -8.10
CA THR A 607 -11.38 -33.34 -8.63
C THR A 607 -11.42 -33.28 -10.16
N ASN A 608 -11.72 -34.40 -10.82
CA ASN A 608 -11.87 -34.44 -12.28
C ASN A 608 -13.05 -33.59 -12.76
N ARG A 609 -14.20 -33.67 -12.07
CA ARG A 609 -15.38 -32.83 -12.39
C ARG A 609 -15.06 -31.34 -12.36
N LYS A 610 -14.24 -30.90 -11.40
CA LYS A 610 -13.77 -29.51 -11.36
C LYS A 610 -12.95 -29.16 -12.61
N LEU A 611 -12.00 -30.01 -13.00
CA LEU A 611 -11.17 -29.80 -14.21
C LEU A 611 -12.00 -29.79 -15.50
N TYR A 612 -13.03 -30.64 -15.61
CA TYR A 612 -13.96 -30.64 -16.73
C TYR A 612 -14.82 -29.37 -16.76
N ALA A 613 -15.32 -28.91 -15.62
CA ALA A 613 -16.07 -27.66 -15.51
C ALA A 613 -15.22 -26.45 -15.91
N GLU A 614 -13.97 -26.35 -15.43
CA GLU A 614 -13.01 -25.31 -15.85
C GLU A 614 -12.76 -25.36 -17.37
N SER A 615 -12.58 -26.55 -17.92
CA SER A 615 -12.37 -26.78 -19.37
C SER A 615 -13.55 -26.28 -20.21
N ILE A 616 -14.79 -26.55 -19.77
CA ILE A 616 -16.01 -26.02 -20.40
C ILE A 616 -16.04 -24.49 -20.30
N GLY A 617 -15.57 -23.93 -19.18
CA GLY A 617 -15.40 -22.49 -18.99
C GLY A 617 -14.56 -21.84 -20.08
N PHE A 618 -13.44 -22.47 -20.48
CA PHE A 618 -12.60 -21.97 -21.59
C PHE A 618 -13.29 -22.02 -22.94
N LEU A 619 -14.18 -22.99 -23.17
CA LEU A 619 -14.94 -23.12 -24.41
C LEU A 619 -16.18 -22.21 -24.45
N SER A 620 -16.58 -21.61 -23.33
CA SER A 620 -17.85 -20.85 -23.19
C SER A 620 -18.07 -19.75 -24.24
N THR A 621 -17.02 -19.16 -24.78
CA THR A 621 -17.09 -18.19 -25.90
C THR A 621 -17.70 -18.82 -27.15
N LYS A 622 -17.35 -20.08 -27.43
CA LYS A 622 -17.73 -20.86 -28.61
C LYS A 622 -19.01 -21.69 -28.42
N LEU A 623 -19.35 -22.03 -27.17
CA LEU A 623 -20.56 -22.82 -26.89
C LEU A 623 -21.84 -22.04 -27.18
N ASN A 624 -22.83 -22.74 -27.73
CA ASN A 624 -24.17 -22.20 -27.93
C ASN A 624 -25.04 -22.34 -26.66
N LYS A 625 -26.22 -21.71 -26.66
CA LYS A 625 -27.12 -21.70 -25.50
C LYS A 625 -27.55 -23.13 -25.09
N LYS A 626 -27.87 -23.98 -26.06
CA LYS A 626 -28.28 -25.37 -25.80
C LYS A 626 -27.18 -26.15 -25.09
N GLN A 627 -25.93 -26.04 -25.57
CA GLN A 627 -24.78 -26.68 -24.93
C GLN A 627 -24.59 -26.19 -23.49
N LEU A 628 -24.75 -24.89 -23.23
CA LEU A 628 -24.69 -24.37 -21.85
C LEU A 628 -25.86 -24.88 -21.00
N ASP A 629 -27.07 -24.99 -21.56
CA ASP A 629 -28.21 -25.58 -20.86
C ASP A 629 -27.92 -27.04 -20.45
N ASP A 630 -27.34 -27.84 -21.35
CA ASP A 630 -26.91 -29.22 -21.10
C ASP A 630 -25.86 -29.29 -19.95
N VAL A 631 -24.94 -28.32 -19.88
CA VAL A 631 -23.96 -28.21 -18.76
C VAL A 631 -24.68 -27.99 -17.43
N PHE A 632 -25.58 -27.01 -17.37
CA PHE A 632 -26.30 -26.69 -16.11
C PHE A 632 -27.28 -27.78 -15.69
N GLU A 633 -27.81 -28.54 -16.63
CA GLU A 633 -28.58 -29.76 -16.36
C GLU A 633 -27.68 -30.84 -15.76
N CYS A 634 -26.50 -31.08 -16.33
CA CYS A 634 -25.55 -32.07 -15.84
C CYS A 634 -25.02 -31.75 -14.43
N LEU A 635 -24.84 -30.46 -14.11
CA LEU A 635 -24.40 -30.03 -12.79
C LEU A 635 -25.49 -30.10 -11.71
N ASN A 636 -26.76 -30.19 -12.11
CA ASN A 636 -27.89 -30.13 -11.19
C ASN A 636 -27.93 -31.35 -10.25
N GLY A 637 -27.93 -31.09 -8.94
CA GLY A 637 -28.02 -32.14 -7.94
C GLY A 637 -26.71 -32.88 -7.67
N LEU A 638 -25.59 -32.42 -8.25
CA LEU A 638 -24.26 -32.92 -7.88
C LEU A 638 -23.92 -32.46 -6.45
N LYS A 639 -23.32 -33.35 -5.67
CA LYS A 639 -22.86 -33.04 -4.30
C LYS A 639 -21.95 -31.80 -4.24
N ASN A 640 -21.11 -31.62 -5.26
CA ASN A 640 -20.14 -30.54 -5.41
C ASN A 640 -20.57 -29.51 -6.46
N GLU A 641 -21.87 -29.40 -6.74
CA GLU A 641 -22.43 -28.51 -7.76
C GLU A 641 -21.87 -27.09 -7.67
N LYS A 642 -21.83 -26.51 -6.46
CA LYS A 642 -21.36 -25.14 -6.24
C LYS A 642 -19.90 -24.94 -6.63
N GLU A 643 -19.04 -25.91 -6.31
CA GLU A 643 -17.61 -25.87 -6.65
C GLU A 643 -17.41 -25.98 -8.16
N CYS A 644 -18.15 -26.88 -8.82
CA CYS A 644 -18.13 -27.00 -10.29
C CYS A 644 -18.66 -25.74 -10.98
N ILE A 645 -19.74 -25.12 -10.47
CA ILE A 645 -20.26 -23.84 -11.00
C ILE A 645 -19.22 -22.72 -10.82
N HIS A 646 -18.56 -22.67 -9.66
CA HIS A 646 -17.49 -21.71 -9.41
C HIS A 646 -16.34 -21.88 -10.43
N ALA A 647 -15.85 -23.12 -10.59
CA ALA A 647 -14.75 -23.43 -11.50
C ALA A 647 -15.12 -23.17 -12.98
N LEU A 648 -16.36 -23.49 -13.38
CA LEU A 648 -16.91 -23.16 -14.69
C LEU A 648 -16.85 -21.64 -14.96
N CYS A 649 -17.19 -20.82 -13.96
CA CYS A 649 -17.36 -19.38 -14.09
C CYS A 649 -16.09 -18.55 -13.81
N GLU A 650 -15.03 -19.15 -13.24
CA GLU A 650 -13.84 -18.45 -12.73
C GLU A 650 -13.27 -17.42 -13.72
N LYS A 651 -13.15 -17.80 -15.00
CA LYS A 651 -12.64 -16.91 -16.08
C LYS A 651 -13.68 -16.56 -17.15
N SER A 652 -14.92 -16.98 -16.98
CA SER A 652 -15.94 -16.94 -18.04
C SER A 652 -17.28 -16.36 -17.59
N LEU A 653 -17.42 -15.94 -16.33
CA LEU A 653 -18.67 -15.47 -15.73
C LEU A 653 -19.42 -14.46 -16.61
N GLY A 654 -18.73 -13.43 -17.11
CA GLY A 654 -19.35 -12.41 -17.95
C GLY A 654 -19.93 -12.97 -19.25
N ILE A 655 -19.28 -13.95 -19.86
CA ILE A 655 -19.73 -14.59 -21.10
C ILE A 655 -20.90 -15.53 -20.82
N ILE A 656 -20.77 -16.37 -19.79
CA ILE A 656 -21.82 -17.30 -19.37
C ILE A 656 -23.09 -16.52 -19.00
N ALA A 657 -22.96 -15.43 -18.23
CA ALA A 657 -24.10 -14.60 -17.82
C ALA A 657 -24.91 -14.04 -19.00
N THR A 658 -24.29 -13.79 -20.16
CA THR A 658 -25.01 -13.31 -21.36
C THR A 658 -25.78 -14.39 -22.10
N LYS A 659 -25.47 -15.68 -21.86
CA LYS A 659 -26.01 -16.82 -22.63
C LYS A 659 -26.99 -17.68 -21.84
N VAL A 660 -26.98 -17.58 -20.50
CA VAL A 660 -27.82 -18.40 -19.61
C VAL A 660 -29.17 -17.75 -19.28
N SER A 661 -30.12 -18.56 -18.83
CA SER A 661 -31.42 -18.09 -18.31
C SER A 661 -31.30 -17.43 -16.94
N GLU A 662 -32.31 -16.64 -16.55
CA GLU A 662 -32.38 -15.99 -15.23
C GLU A 662 -32.24 -16.99 -14.08
N LYS A 663 -32.90 -18.16 -14.18
CA LYS A 663 -32.82 -19.24 -13.18
C LYS A 663 -31.40 -19.82 -13.05
N GLN A 664 -30.69 -19.98 -14.16
CA GLN A 664 -29.29 -20.43 -14.14
C GLN A 664 -28.36 -19.34 -13.60
N LEU A 665 -28.60 -18.07 -13.94
CA LEU A 665 -27.85 -16.94 -13.42
C LEU A 665 -27.99 -16.83 -11.89
N GLU A 666 -29.20 -17.04 -11.36
CA GLU A 666 -29.45 -17.11 -9.92
C GLU A 666 -28.61 -18.22 -9.26
N ARG A 667 -28.54 -19.42 -9.87
CA ARG A 667 -27.69 -20.52 -9.40
C ARG A 667 -26.22 -20.12 -9.37
N VAL A 668 -25.73 -19.45 -10.41
CA VAL A 668 -24.35 -18.94 -10.50
C VAL A 668 -24.06 -17.94 -9.36
N VAL A 669 -24.92 -16.94 -9.19
CA VAL A 669 -24.76 -15.93 -8.13
C VAL A 669 -24.76 -16.58 -6.74
N ASN A 670 -25.66 -17.53 -6.51
CA ASN A 670 -25.73 -18.27 -5.25
C ASN A 670 -24.46 -19.10 -4.97
N ALA A 671 -23.89 -19.75 -5.98
CA ALA A 671 -22.64 -20.50 -5.85
C ALA A 671 -21.46 -19.56 -5.49
N LEU A 672 -21.35 -18.40 -6.15
CA LEU A 672 -20.32 -17.40 -5.87
C LEU A 672 -20.45 -16.82 -4.45
N ILE A 673 -21.66 -16.48 -4.01
CA ILE A 673 -21.92 -15.98 -2.65
C ILE A 673 -21.54 -17.01 -1.59
N SER A 674 -21.78 -18.31 -1.85
CA SER A 674 -21.33 -19.35 -0.92
C SER A 674 -19.81 -19.45 -0.84
N GLY A 675 -19.09 -19.33 -1.96
CA GLY A 675 -17.63 -19.33 -1.97
C GLY A 675 -17.03 -18.17 -1.16
N LEU A 676 -17.63 -16.97 -1.24
CA LEU A 676 -17.21 -15.79 -0.47
C LEU A 676 -17.42 -15.92 1.06
N LYS A 677 -18.29 -16.83 1.50
CA LYS A 677 -18.57 -17.06 2.93
C LYS A 677 -17.63 -18.10 3.55
N ASP A 678 -17.02 -18.96 2.74
CA ASP A 678 -16.00 -19.89 3.21
C ASP A 678 -14.66 -19.17 3.33
N LYS A 679 -14.20 -18.99 4.58
CA LYS A 679 -12.96 -18.26 4.92
C LYS A 679 -11.65 -18.93 4.46
N ASN A 680 -11.72 -19.98 3.63
CA ASN A 680 -10.60 -20.86 3.29
C ASN A 680 -10.39 -21.04 1.77
N ILE A 681 -10.92 -20.17 0.92
CA ILE A 681 -10.63 -20.18 -0.52
C ILE A 681 -9.99 -18.83 -0.87
N ASP A 682 -8.70 -18.89 -1.22
CA ASP A 682 -7.85 -17.75 -1.62
C ASP A 682 -8.26 -17.13 -2.96
#